data_AF-A0A0P1AIF8-F1
#
_entry.id   AF-A0A0P1AIF8-F1
#
_cell.length_a   1.000
_cell.length_b   1.000
_cell.length_c   1.000
_cell.angle_alpha   90.00
_cell.angle_beta   90.00
_cell.angle_gamma   90.00
#
_symmetry.space_group_name_H-M   'P 1'
#
loop_
_entity.id
_entity.type
_entity.pdbx_description
1 polymer ?
#
loop_
_entity_poly.entity_id
_entity_poly.type
_entity_poly.pdbx_seq_one_letter_code
_entity_poly.pdbx_strand_id
1 'polypeptide(L)'
;MTDHDQQDDGDNEPKKGKQGSGKRFNDRQRVEIIQMAENSKISKRQLADKFGVSEAAIRKLLRKKEDFLQRYYDTPEDIRDQRLRGKSTRLVAPDFDSSSSLHAGVTTPTKSSSDDVETKNAYLVEDSWKEGLHTLLTQVMPFLKKFVQSSSSSNHAVKEEVGNMVGVDEVDWIGFSRVLCDIRRGFHRYPETGYQEVCTQAFIKRFCEQALHIPGSNIREMASTGLIVDVCHDNATICTLEKLNLPVIAFRADMDALPIEELNDHLPYCSTQKGGRRELRKRKKRKGSDPKLFVSKQTHEKDQDVASNSNDSATSQLDHASIDVSVEASAANQLPALSNKTIATDEEADGDDTEFQISTAAAHMCGHDGHMTMVLGLCAMVVHKAHYLPQDTFVRFIFQPAEEGPGGAMKMIEEGALVDVDEVYGCHNAPFPLYSIHVRPGAVMAHEVEFSIDINGIGGHGSAPHQCVDPILTGSAVVQALQSVVSRSLSPTDTAVVSVTQFRGGDTNNVIPSHVFLGGTIRDFDLQVAEKVKDRVAKLVHSTCAAYGAMANVHFLDGYAPVINSQIETRQVQQIAMDLGLYASEEGLPLMAAEDFSYFLQERKGCFFFVGTKEDGDLETLRALHSNRYDFNDKAIPIGIRLFMGILNSRTKCELYSLEEMEAFQVAMERILINTTLV
;
A
#
# COMPACT_ATOMS: atom_id res chain seq x y z
N MET A 1 78.89 26.63 -30.11
CA MET A 1 78.03 26.19 -31.22
C MET A 1 76.60 26.33 -30.69
N THR A 2 75.85 27.38 -31.03
CA THR A 2 75.21 27.63 -32.35
C THR A 2 74.18 26.54 -32.66
N ASP A 3 72.87 26.79 -32.79
CA ASP A 3 72.14 28.08 -32.93
C ASP A 3 70.76 28.10 -32.25
N HIS A 4 70.17 29.30 -32.20
CA HIS A 4 68.78 29.57 -31.83
C HIS A 4 67.79 29.00 -32.87
N ASP A 5 66.56 28.71 -32.44
CA ASP A 5 65.42 29.48 -32.97
C ASP A 5 64.27 29.58 -31.94
N GLN A 6 63.43 30.60 -32.08
CA GLN A 6 62.39 30.99 -31.11
C GLN A 6 60.99 30.53 -31.52
N GLN A 7 60.14 30.14 -30.56
CA GLN A 7 58.70 30.39 -30.64
C GLN A 7 57.98 30.31 -29.28
N ASP A 8 57.69 31.50 -28.73
CA ASP A 8 56.45 31.92 -28.07
C ASP A 8 55.57 30.86 -27.36
N ASP A 9 55.71 30.74 -26.05
CA ASP A 9 54.76 30.07 -25.14
C ASP A 9 54.28 31.09 -24.08
N GLY A 10 53.11 31.69 -24.33
CA GLY A 10 52.48 32.65 -23.43
C GLY A 10 51.76 32.00 -22.24
N ASP A 11 51.63 32.76 -21.15
CA ASP A 11 51.01 32.34 -19.88
C ASP A 11 49.69 31.57 -20.06
N ASN A 12 49.69 30.30 -19.68
CA ASN A 12 48.50 29.45 -19.66
C ASN A 12 48.16 29.05 -18.22
N GLU A 13 47.64 30.01 -17.45
CA GLU A 13 46.92 29.70 -16.22
C GLU A 13 45.86 28.63 -16.50
N PRO A 14 45.67 27.62 -15.62
CA PRO A 14 44.63 26.62 -15.80
C PRO A 14 43.26 27.28 -15.68
N LYS A 15 42.64 27.58 -16.83
CA LYS A 15 41.27 28.10 -16.95
C LYS A 15 40.31 27.20 -16.17
N LYS A 16 39.88 27.66 -15.00
CA LYS A 16 38.82 27.04 -14.19
C LYS A 16 37.64 26.74 -15.11
N GLY A 17 37.33 25.46 -15.30
CA GLY A 17 36.19 25.03 -16.08
C GLY A 17 34.93 25.68 -15.52
N LYS A 18 34.24 26.50 -16.31
CA LYS A 18 32.95 27.07 -15.92
C LYS A 18 31.98 25.92 -15.65
N GLN A 19 31.65 25.68 -14.38
CA GLN A 19 30.46 24.92 -14.02
C GLN A 19 29.27 25.58 -14.71
N GLY A 20 28.69 24.90 -15.71
CA GLY A 20 27.55 25.42 -16.42
C GLY A 20 26.36 25.51 -15.48
N SER A 21 25.97 26.72 -15.08
CA SER A 21 24.66 26.97 -14.49
C SER A 21 23.62 26.56 -15.53
N GLY A 22 23.04 25.37 -15.35
CA GLY A 22 22.18 24.73 -16.35
C GLY A 22 20.94 25.57 -16.64
N LYS A 23 21.01 26.38 -17.71
CA LYS A 23 19.91 27.21 -18.19
C LYS A 23 18.71 26.32 -18.49
N ARG A 24 17.64 26.48 -17.70
CA ARG A 24 16.42 25.66 -17.80
C ARG A 24 15.52 26.21 -18.90
N PHE A 25 15.00 25.34 -19.76
CA PHE A 25 13.98 25.74 -20.75
C PHE A 25 12.62 25.97 -20.08
N ASN A 26 11.94 27.06 -20.43
CA ASN A 26 10.49 27.14 -20.30
C ASN A 26 9.80 26.29 -21.39
N ASP A 27 8.50 26.05 -21.25
CA ASP A 27 7.80 25.09 -22.11
C ASP A 27 7.69 25.60 -23.57
N ARG A 28 7.49 26.91 -23.79
CA ARG A 28 7.63 27.56 -25.11
C ARG A 28 8.98 27.31 -25.80
N GLN A 29 10.10 27.46 -25.09
CA GLN A 29 11.45 27.17 -25.63
C GLN A 29 11.61 25.70 -26.00
N ARG A 30 10.97 24.78 -25.27
CA ARG A 30 11.00 23.35 -25.60
C ARG A 30 10.26 23.07 -26.89
N VAL A 31 9.08 23.68 -27.10
CA VAL A 31 8.35 23.57 -28.37
C VAL A 31 9.15 24.18 -29.52
N GLU A 32 9.76 25.35 -29.33
CA GLU A 32 10.62 25.98 -30.34
C GLU A 32 11.80 25.07 -30.73
N ILE A 33 12.46 24.43 -29.75
CA ILE A 33 13.54 23.47 -30.00
C ILE A 33 13.04 22.23 -30.77
N ILE A 34 11.87 21.69 -30.42
CA ILE A 34 11.30 20.52 -31.11
C ILE A 34 10.94 20.89 -32.55
N GLN A 35 10.24 22.00 -32.78
CA GLN A 35 9.90 22.50 -34.11
C GLN A 35 11.14 22.79 -34.96
N MET A 36 12.21 23.35 -34.39
CA MET A 36 13.47 23.58 -35.11
C MET A 36 14.24 22.29 -35.40
N ALA A 37 14.14 21.27 -34.54
CA ALA A 37 14.75 19.96 -34.77
C ALA A 37 14.01 19.15 -35.84
N GLU A 38 12.71 19.37 -36.03
CA GLU A 38 11.87 18.66 -37.00
C GLU A 38 11.85 19.36 -38.36
N ASN A 39 11.74 20.70 -38.39
CA ASN A 39 11.55 21.47 -39.62
C ASN A 39 12.85 22.00 -40.23
N SER A 40 14.00 21.86 -39.57
CA SER A 40 15.29 22.36 -40.07
C SER A 40 16.40 21.31 -39.99
N LYS A 41 17.30 21.28 -40.98
CA LYS A 41 18.53 20.45 -40.96
C LYS A 41 19.60 21.00 -39.98
N ILE A 42 19.19 21.41 -38.80
CA ILE A 42 20.06 21.96 -37.74
C ILE A 42 20.52 20.79 -36.85
N SER A 43 21.83 20.70 -36.62
CA SER A 43 22.39 19.66 -35.75
C SER A 43 22.03 19.89 -34.28
N LYS A 44 21.97 18.81 -33.49
CA LYS A 44 21.72 18.87 -32.03
C LYS A 44 22.73 19.77 -31.30
N ARG A 45 23.96 19.86 -31.80
CA ARG A 45 25.00 20.76 -31.31
C ARG A 45 24.68 22.23 -31.61
N GLN A 46 24.27 22.56 -32.83
CA GLN A 46 23.83 23.93 -33.17
C GLN A 46 22.58 24.36 -32.38
N LEU A 47 21.66 23.45 -32.06
CA LEU A 47 20.55 23.74 -31.13
C LEU A 47 21.07 23.98 -29.70
N ALA A 48 22.02 23.18 -29.23
CA ALA A 48 22.64 23.35 -27.92
C ALA A 48 23.33 24.72 -27.79
N ASP A 49 24.11 25.10 -28.80
CA ASP A 49 24.79 26.40 -28.89
C ASP A 49 23.78 27.57 -28.98
N LYS A 50 22.74 27.46 -29.83
CA LYS A 50 21.71 28.49 -30.01
C LYS A 50 20.92 28.79 -28.73
N PHE A 51 20.54 27.76 -27.98
CA PHE A 51 19.74 27.91 -26.77
C PHE A 51 20.59 28.08 -25.49
N GLY A 52 21.91 27.86 -25.55
CA GLY A 52 22.86 28.06 -24.45
C GLY A 52 22.81 26.95 -23.40
N VAL A 53 22.84 25.70 -23.87
CA VAL A 53 22.57 24.47 -23.09
C VAL A 53 23.48 23.32 -23.55
N SER A 54 23.49 22.19 -22.83
CA SER A 54 24.26 21.02 -23.26
C SER A 54 23.53 20.22 -24.34
N GLU A 55 24.29 19.56 -25.23
CA GLU A 55 23.70 18.67 -26.25
C GLU A 55 22.92 17.50 -25.61
N ALA A 56 23.31 17.07 -24.41
CA ALA A 56 22.58 16.08 -23.62
C ALA A 56 21.17 16.57 -23.23
N ALA A 57 20.99 17.86 -22.94
CA ALA A 57 19.67 18.42 -22.64
C ALA A 57 18.76 18.42 -23.88
N ILE A 58 19.30 18.77 -25.06
CA ILE A 58 18.58 18.68 -26.34
C ILE A 58 18.21 17.23 -26.66
N ARG A 59 19.14 16.28 -26.49
CA ARG A 59 18.88 14.84 -26.69
C ARG A 59 17.78 14.31 -25.74
N LYS A 60 17.80 14.71 -24.45
CA LYS A 60 16.80 14.31 -23.45
C LYS A 60 15.40 14.86 -23.77
N LEU A 61 15.32 16.12 -24.25
CA LEU A 61 14.06 16.72 -24.67
C LEU A 61 13.47 16.01 -25.90
N LEU A 62 14.28 15.83 -26.96
CA LEU A 62 13.80 15.20 -28.20
C LEU A 62 13.40 13.73 -28.02
N ARG A 63 13.93 13.02 -27.01
CA ARG A 63 13.51 11.65 -26.67
C ARG A 63 12.14 11.58 -25.98
N LYS A 64 11.65 12.68 -25.41
CA LYS A 64 10.31 12.79 -24.77
C LYS A 64 9.44 13.84 -25.45
N LYS A 65 9.64 14.05 -26.76
CA LYS A 65 8.95 15.11 -27.51
C LYS A 65 7.44 14.87 -27.57
N GLU A 66 7.00 13.62 -27.74
CA GLU A 66 5.58 13.25 -27.80
C GLU A 66 4.91 13.43 -26.42
N ASP A 67 5.43 12.79 -25.36
CA ASP A 67 4.97 13.00 -23.97
C ASP A 67 4.90 14.49 -23.57
N PHE A 68 5.82 15.30 -24.11
CA PHE A 68 5.89 16.73 -23.80
C PHE A 68 4.89 17.55 -24.61
N LEU A 69 4.81 17.33 -25.93
CA LEU A 69 3.87 18.05 -26.79
C LEU A 69 2.43 17.73 -26.40
N GLN A 70 2.08 16.47 -26.14
CA GLN A 70 0.74 16.06 -25.69
C GLN A 70 0.34 16.85 -24.44
N ARG A 71 1.09 16.71 -23.32
CA ARG A 71 0.83 17.48 -22.09
C ARG A 71 0.88 19.00 -22.27
N TYR A 72 1.62 19.50 -23.27
CA TYR A 72 1.65 20.92 -23.58
C TYR A 72 0.40 21.39 -24.35
N TYR A 73 -0.18 20.60 -25.27
CA TYR A 73 -1.45 20.93 -25.94
C TYR A 73 -2.69 20.64 -25.09
N ASP A 74 -2.63 19.64 -24.20
CA ASP A 74 -3.69 19.32 -23.24
C ASP A 74 -3.79 20.34 -22.09
N THR A 75 -2.86 21.28 -22.01
CA THR A 75 -2.86 22.37 -21.01
C THR A 75 -3.55 23.62 -21.57
N PRO A 76 -4.58 24.18 -20.88
CA PRO A 76 -5.22 25.44 -21.25
C PRO A 76 -4.22 26.58 -21.52
N GLU A 77 -4.47 27.35 -22.59
CA GLU A 77 -3.49 28.32 -23.15
C GLU A 77 -3.04 29.41 -22.16
N ASP A 78 -3.90 29.77 -21.22
CA ASP A 78 -3.67 30.78 -20.18
C ASP A 78 -2.59 30.36 -19.16
N ILE A 79 -2.50 29.08 -18.81
CA ILE A 79 -1.50 28.55 -17.84
C ILE A 79 -0.32 27.82 -18.51
N ARG A 80 -0.41 27.61 -19.83
CA ARG A 80 0.49 26.78 -20.66
C ARG A 80 1.97 27.15 -20.58
N ASP A 81 2.28 28.44 -20.61
CA ASP A 81 3.66 28.97 -20.62
C ASP A 81 4.19 29.38 -19.24
N GLN A 82 3.34 29.32 -18.20
CA GLN A 82 3.67 29.83 -16.87
C GLN A 82 4.47 28.83 -16.00
N ARG A 83 4.60 27.57 -16.45
CA ARG A 83 5.27 26.49 -15.72
C ARG A 83 6.81 26.63 -15.73
N LEU A 84 7.34 27.39 -14.78
CA LEU A 84 8.75 27.30 -14.37
C LEU A 84 8.87 26.55 -13.04
N ARG A 85 9.38 25.31 -13.07
CA ARG A 85 9.62 24.49 -11.86
C ARG A 85 10.49 25.26 -10.85
N GLY A 86 9.90 25.60 -9.71
CA GLY A 86 10.62 26.05 -8.50
C GLY A 86 10.51 27.53 -8.12
N LYS A 87 9.49 28.28 -8.56
CA LYS A 87 9.14 29.57 -7.93
C LYS A 87 7.64 29.72 -7.75
N SER A 88 7.24 29.96 -6.49
CA SER A 88 5.92 30.51 -6.18
C SER A 88 5.79 31.88 -6.83
N THR A 89 4.77 32.05 -7.65
CA THR A 89 4.40 33.36 -8.20
C THR A 89 2.87 33.43 -8.19
N ARG A 90 2.31 34.22 -7.28
CA ARG A 90 0.88 34.49 -7.20
C ARG A 90 0.40 35.12 -8.51
N LEU A 91 -0.78 34.71 -8.96
CA LEU A 91 -1.55 35.41 -9.98
C LEU A 91 -2.75 36.06 -9.27
N VAL A 92 -2.95 37.35 -9.53
CA VAL A 92 -4.20 38.05 -9.22
C VAL A 92 -4.97 38.08 -10.53
N ALA A 93 -6.19 37.54 -10.54
CA ALA A 93 -7.09 37.63 -11.70
C ALA A 93 -7.80 39.00 -11.68
N PRO A 94 -7.96 39.67 -12.84
CA PRO A 94 -8.82 40.84 -12.97
C PRO A 94 -10.29 40.43 -13.16
N ASP A 95 -11.20 41.27 -12.67
CA ASP A 95 -12.66 41.09 -12.82
C ASP A 95 -13.09 41.04 -14.29
N PHE A 96 -14.06 40.19 -14.62
CA PHE A 96 -14.95 40.43 -15.75
C PHE A 96 -16.40 39.99 -15.51
N ASP A 97 -17.30 40.77 -16.11
CA ASP A 97 -18.72 40.86 -15.78
C ASP A 97 -19.58 39.80 -16.49
N SER A 98 -20.80 39.67 -15.98
CA SER A 98 -21.90 38.84 -16.45
C SER A 98 -22.35 39.09 -17.90
N SER A 99 -22.76 38.03 -18.60
CA SER A 99 -24.11 37.88 -19.22
C SER A 99 -24.16 36.98 -20.47
N SER A 100 -25.40 36.60 -20.81
CA SER A 100 -25.87 35.95 -22.06
C SER A 100 -25.77 34.43 -22.19
N SER A 101 -26.95 33.82 -22.10
CA SER A 101 -27.30 32.46 -22.51
C SER A 101 -27.38 32.32 -24.04
N LEU A 102 -27.28 31.10 -24.55
CA LEU A 102 -28.03 30.66 -25.74
C LEU A 102 -28.16 29.13 -25.80
N HIS A 103 -29.37 28.64 -26.09
CA HIS A 103 -29.64 27.22 -26.37
C HIS A 103 -29.27 26.85 -27.81
N ALA A 104 -28.69 25.67 -28.00
CA ALA A 104 -28.88 24.86 -29.21
C ALA A 104 -28.69 23.37 -28.87
N GLY A 105 -29.68 22.54 -29.16
CA GLY A 105 -29.57 21.08 -29.03
C GLY A 105 -29.85 20.40 -30.37
N VAL A 106 -28.93 19.54 -30.83
CA VAL A 106 -29.12 18.67 -32.00
C VAL A 106 -28.41 17.32 -31.78
N THR A 107 -29.24 16.27 -31.71
CA THR A 107 -29.04 14.82 -32.00
C THR A 107 -27.70 14.10 -31.75
N THR A 108 -27.83 12.95 -31.08
CA THR A 108 -26.88 11.82 -31.05
C THR A 108 -26.54 11.22 -32.41
N PRO A 109 -25.31 10.70 -32.58
CA PRO A 109 -25.01 9.51 -33.38
C PRO A 109 -24.74 8.27 -32.52
N THR A 110 -24.97 7.09 -33.10
CA THR A 110 -24.92 5.78 -32.43
C THR A 110 -23.54 5.14 -32.34
N LYS A 111 -23.33 4.41 -31.23
CA LYS A 111 -22.34 3.34 -30.97
C LYS A 111 -21.48 2.86 -32.17
N SER A 112 -20.16 2.88 -31.96
CA SER A 112 -19.23 1.91 -32.53
C SER A 112 -18.49 1.21 -31.37
N SER A 113 -18.61 -0.12 -31.30
CA SER A 113 -18.00 -0.97 -30.28
C SER A 113 -16.69 -1.59 -30.76
N SER A 114 -15.64 -1.55 -29.95
CA SER A 114 -14.70 -2.67 -29.70
C SER A 114 -13.42 -2.14 -29.01
N ASP A 115 -13.24 -2.49 -27.74
CA ASP A 115 -12.06 -3.23 -27.24
C ASP A 115 -12.01 -3.11 -25.72
N ASP A 116 -12.86 -3.90 -25.05
CA ASP A 116 -12.85 -4.03 -23.59
C ASP A 116 -11.63 -4.85 -23.16
N VAL A 117 -10.69 -4.20 -22.46
CA VAL A 117 -9.66 -4.91 -21.68
C VAL A 117 -10.32 -5.40 -20.40
N GLU A 118 -10.86 -6.62 -20.46
CA GLU A 118 -11.62 -7.25 -19.38
C GLU A 118 -10.71 -7.55 -18.17
N THR A 119 -10.69 -6.63 -17.21
CA THR A 119 -10.05 -6.85 -15.89
C THR A 119 -10.80 -7.95 -15.16
N LYS A 120 -10.15 -9.09 -14.96
CA LYS A 120 -10.67 -10.22 -14.18
C LYS A 120 -10.86 -9.82 -12.71
N ASN A 121 -12.09 -9.46 -12.34
CA ASN A 121 -12.50 -9.35 -10.94
C ASN A 121 -12.30 -10.70 -10.23
N ALA A 122 -11.56 -10.71 -9.13
CA ALA A 122 -11.29 -11.92 -8.35
C ALA A 122 -12.47 -12.33 -7.44
N TYR A 123 -13.43 -11.44 -7.21
CA TYR A 123 -14.59 -11.64 -6.35
C TYR A 123 -15.90 -11.42 -7.10
N LEU A 124 -16.97 -12.12 -6.71
CA LEU A 124 -18.28 -11.99 -7.35
C LEU A 124 -18.97 -10.67 -7.01
N VAL A 125 -19.83 -10.22 -7.92
CA VAL A 125 -20.66 -9.02 -7.74
C VAL A 125 -21.81 -9.27 -6.74
N GLU A 126 -22.25 -10.52 -6.58
CA GLU A 126 -23.31 -10.95 -5.65
C GLU A 126 -22.77 -11.95 -4.61
N ASP A 127 -22.12 -11.45 -3.56
CA ASP A 127 -21.76 -12.26 -2.39
C ASP A 127 -22.43 -11.70 -1.13
N SER A 128 -23.07 -12.57 -0.34
CA SER A 128 -23.81 -12.18 0.88
C SER A 128 -22.92 -11.63 2.01
N TRP A 129 -21.59 -11.76 1.92
CA TRP A 129 -20.69 -11.13 2.89
C TRP A 129 -20.62 -9.60 2.72
N LYS A 130 -20.88 -9.08 1.50
CA LYS A 130 -20.88 -7.64 1.20
C LYS A 130 -22.03 -6.88 1.90
N GLU A 131 -23.12 -7.58 2.23
CA GLU A 131 -24.20 -7.04 3.06
C GLU A 131 -23.78 -6.84 4.54
N GLY A 132 -22.65 -7.42 4.96
CA GLY A 132 -22.15 -7.36 6.33
C GLY A 132 -21.83 -5.95 6.80
N LEU A 133 -20.95 -5.24 6.07
CA LEU A 133 -20.63 -3.83 6.34
C LEU A 133 -21.86 -2.93 6.25
N HIS A 134 -22.76 -3.19 5.30
CA HIS A 134 -24.03 -2.46 5.19
C HIS A 134 -24.93 -2.63 6.44
N THR A 135 -25.03 -3.87 6.93
CA THR A 135 -25.80 -4.22 8.12
C THR A 135 -25.20 -3.57 9.36
N LEU A 136 -23.87 -3.65 9.52
CA LEU A 136 -23.15 -2.98 10.60
C LEU A 136 -23.36 -1.47 10.59
N LEU A 137 -23.21 -0.81 9.43
CA LEU A 137 -23.45 0.63 9.30
C LEU A 137 -24.86 1.00 9.77
N THR A 138 -25.85 0.18 9.39
CA THR A 138 -27.25 0.37 9.80
C THR A 138 -27.43 0.23 11.32
N GLN A 139 -26.65 -0.61 11.99
CA GLN A 139 -26.67 -0.79 13.45
C GLN A 139 -26.00 0.38 14.21
N VAL A 140 -24.85 0.88 13.74
CA VAL A 140 -24.10 1.95 14.43
C VAL A 140 -24.59 3.37 14.12
N MET A 141 -25.18 3.59 12.94
CA MET A 141 -25.63 4.91 12.48
C MET A 141 -26.59 5.65 13.45
N PRO A 142 -27.55 5.02 14.14
CA PRO A 142 -28.40 5.71 15.11
C PRO A 142 -27.62 6.31 16.28
N PHE A 143 -26.58 5.62 16.76
CA PHE A 143 -25.71 6.14 17.82
C PHE A 143 -24.90 7.35 17.30
N LEU A 144 -24.25 7.19 16.15
CA LEU A 144 -23.38 8.23 15.57
C LEU A 144 -24.13 9.52 15.26
N LYS A 145 -25.36 9.43 14.73
CA LYS A 145 -26.24 10.59 14.51
C LYS A 145 -26.53 11.32 15.82
N LYS A 146 -26.90 10.58 16.87
CA LYS A 146 -27.14 11.16 18.19
C LYS A 146 -25.87 11.80 18.77
N PHE A 147 -24.73 11.12 18.64
CA PHE A 147 -23.41 11.58 19.09
C PHE A 147 -23.01 12.90 18.43
N VAL A 148 -23.21 13.06 17.13
CA VAL A 148 -22.93 14.36 16.47
C VAL A 148 -23.96 15.41 16.86
N GLN A 149 -25.25 15.06 16.95
CA GLN A 149 -26.33 16.00 17.23
C GLN A 149 -26.32 16.59 18.64
N SER A 150 -25.76 15.91 19.65
CA SER A 150 -25.66 16.46 21.02
C SER A 150 -24.92 17.80 21.09
N SER A 151 -23.95 18.03 20.19
CA SER A 151 -23.24 19.30 20.04
C SER A 151 -24.14 20.52 19.76
N SER A 152 -25.27 20.31 19.11
CA SER A 152 -26.06 21.37 18.48
C SER A 152 -27.28 21.82 19.31
N SER A 153 -27.59 21.11 20.40
CA SER A 153 -28.81 21.36 21.19
C SER A 153 -28.69 22.48 22.24
N SER A 154 -27.49 23.04 22.43
CA SER A 154 -27.17 24.03 23.46
C SER A 154 -27.43 25.49 23.04
N ASN A 155 -27.57 25.79 21.75
CA ASN A 155 -27.40 27.16 21.22
C ASN A 155 -28.70 28.00 21.05
N HIS A 156 -29.79 27.68 21.77
CA HIS A 156 -31.05 28.44 21.67
C HIS A 156 -31.81 28.72 22.98
N ALA A 157 -31.16 28.59 24.14
CA ALA A 157 -31.75 28.97 25.43
C ALA A 157 -30.94 30.08 26.12
N VAL A 158 -31.26 31.34 25.81
CA VAL A 158 -30.92 32.45 26.72
C VAL A 158 -31.67 32.22 28.04
N LYS A 159 -30.92 31.98 29.12
CA LYS A 159 -31.44 32.01 30.49
C LYS A 159 -30.56 32.89 31.36
N GLU A 160 -31.11 34.03 31.72
CA GLU A 160 -30.62 34.84 32.82
C GLU A 160 -30.83 34.09 34.16
N GLU A 161 -29.91 34.35 35.10
CA GLU A 161 -30.00 34.16 36.56
C GLU A 161 -30.62 32.85 37.10
N VAL A 162 -29.77 31.98 37.65
CA VAL A 162 -29.44 31.88 39.10
C VAL A 162 -28.40 30.75 39.27
N GLY A 163 -27.48 30.89 40.24
CA GLY A 163 -26.26 30.09 40.28
C GLY A 163 -26.37 28.61 40.71
N ASN A 164 -25.21 27.94 40.57
CA ASN A 164 -24.82 26.56 40.86
C ASN A 164 -25.12 25.46 39.82
N MET A 165 -24.05 24.70 39.56
CA MET A 165 -23.90 23.53 38.69
C MET A 165 -23.98 23.80 37.18
N VAL A 166 -22.78 23.97 36.60
CA VAL A 166 -22.53 23.91 35.16
C VAL A 166 -22.96 22.53 34.66
N GLY A 167 -23.97 22.48 33.79
CA GLY A 167 -24.31 21.28 33.05
C GLY A 167 -23.26 21.05 31.96
N VAL A 168 -22.29 20.18 32.24
CA VAL A 168 -21.41 19.63 31.21
C VAL A 168 -22.18 18.49 30.54
N ASP A 169 -22.41 18.59 29.23
CA ASP A 169 -22.99 17.50 28.46
C ASP A 169 -21.99 16.33 28.43
N GLU A 170 -22.24 15.31 29.26
CA GLU A 170 -21.36 14.16 29.41
C GLU A 170 -21.42 13.28 28.15
N VAL A 171 -20.33 13.27 27.38
CA VAL A 171 -20.19 12.48 26.16
C VAL A 171 -20.22 10.99 26.50
N ASP A 172 -21.05 10.21 25.79
CA ASP A 172 -21.16 8.75 25.97
C ASP A 172 -19.94 8.02 25.38
N TRP A 173 -18.82 8.13 26.08
CA TRP A 173 -17.56 7.48 25.71
C TRP A 173 -17.65 5.95 25.69
N ILE A 174 -18.52 5.35 26.51
CA ILE A 174 -18.73 3.88 26.52
C ILE A 174 -19.44 3.44 25.25
N GLY A 175 -20.50 4.15 24.84
CA GLY A 175 -21.19 3.92 23.57
C GLY A 175 -20.29 4.17 22.36
N PHE A 176 -19.50 5.25 22.38
CA PHE A 176 -18.57 5.59 21.31
C PHE A 176 -17.46 4.55 21.16
N SER A 177 -16.82 4.13 22.26
CA SER A 177 -15.81 3.06 22.25
C SER A 177 -16.37 1.73 21.72
N ARG A 178 -17.62 1.38 22.05
CA ARG A 178 -18.29 0.18 21.50
C ARG A 178 -18.45 0.29 19.99
N VAL A 179 -18.97 1.42 19.50
CA VAL A 179 -19.15 1.64 18.06
C VAL A 179 -17.83 1.57 17.30
N LEU A 180 -16.74 2.14 17.82
CA LEU A 180 -15.43 2.01 17.19
C LEU A 180 -14.92 0.57 17.17
N CYS A 181 -15.07 -0.16 18.27
CA CYS A 181 -14.72 -1.59 18.38
C CYS A 181 -15.52 -2.44 17.38
N ASP A 182 -16.84 -2.22 17.28
CA ASP A 182 -17.73 -2.89 16.32
C ASP A 182 -17.36 -2.55 14.86
N ILE A 183 -16.93 -1.30 14.59
CA ILE A 183 -16.45 -0.87 13.26
C ILE A 183 -15.14 -1.57 12.88
N ARG A 184 -14.12 -1.58 13.76
CA ARG A 184 -12.83 -2.28 13.52
C ARG A 184 -13.07 -3.75 13.19
N ARG A 185 -13.83 -4.42 14.05
CA ARG A 185 -14.20 -5.84 13.91
C ARG A 185 -15.07 -6.10 12.69
N GLY A 186 -15.84 -5.10 12.25
CA GLY A 186 -16.56 -5.10 10.98
C GLY A 186 -15.63 -5.17 9.78
N PHE A 187 -14.69 -4.24 9.66
CA PHE A 187 -13.69 -4.25 8.59
C PHE A 187 -12.86 -5.54 8.62
N HIS A 188 -12.40 -5.97 9.80
CA HIS A 188 -11.66 -7.22 9.97
C HIS A 188 -12.39 -8.45 9.39
N ARG A 189 -13.71 -8.51 9.62
CA ARG A 189 -14.57 -9.63 9.21
C ARG A 189 -14.90 -9.64 7.72
N TYR A 190 -14.91 -8.46 7.09
CA TYR A 190 -15.28 -8.25 5.69
C TYR A 190 -14.14 -7.56 4.91
N PRO A 191 -12.94 -8.18 4.83
CA PRO A 191 -11.76 -7.58 4.25
C PRO A 191 -11.84 -7.53 2.72
N GLU A 192 -11.28 -6.48 2.15
CA GLU A 192 -11.10 -6.27 0.71
C GLU A 192 -9.64 -5.91 0.41
N THR A 193 -9.07 -6.51 -0.64
CA THR A 193 -7.65 -6.34 -1.01
C THR A 193 -7.45 -5.08 -1.87
N GLY A 194 -6.19 -4.69 -2.10
CA GLY A 194 -5.80 -3.49 -2.85
C GLY A 194 -6.59 -3.26 -4.16
N TYR A 195 -7.14 -2.06 -4.32
CA TYR A 195 -8.03 -1.61 -5.42
C TYR A 195 -9.37 -2.36 -5.54
N GLN A 196 -9.74 -3.18 -4.55
CA GLN A 196 -11.00 -3.91 -4.49
C GLN A 196 -11.84 -3.53 -3.25
N GLU A 197 -11.46 -2.47 -2.53
CA GLU A 197 -12.04 -1.92 -1.30
C GLU A 197 -13.40 -1.19 -1.52
N VAL A 198 -14.23 -1.71 -2.42
CA VAL A 198 -15.48 -1.09 -2.87
C VAL A 198 -16.53 -1.01 -1.76
N CYS A 199 -16.68 -2.07 -0.95
CA CYS A 199 -17.62 -2.09 0.18
C CYS A 199 -17.09 -1.24 1.35
N THR A 200 -15.78 -1.25 1.58
CA THR A 200 -15.09 -0.43 2.57
C THR A 200 -15.19 1.06 2.25
N GLN A 201 -14.90 1.48 1.01
CA GLN A 201 -15.09 2.86 0.55
C GLN A 201 -16.56 3.30 0.69
N ALA A 202 -17.51 2.44 0.27
CA ALA A 202 -18.94 2.73 0.38
C ALA A 202 -19.41 2.85 1.84
N PHE A 203 -18.83 2.07 2.77
CA PHE A 203 -19.07 2.20 4.21
C PHE A 203 -18.58 3.55 4.73
N ILE A 204 -17.32 3.90 4.47
CA ILE A 204 -16.67 5.14 4.93
C ILE A 204 -17.43 6.37 4.38
N LYS A 205 -17.69 6.39 3.06
CA LYS A 205 -18.45 7.48 2.42
C LYS A 205 -19.82 7.66 3.08
N ARG A 206 -20.59 6.58 3.26
CA ARG A 206 -21.92 6.66 3.88
C ARG A 206 -21.87 6.98 5.38
N PHE A 207 -20.84 6.57 6.11
CA PHE A 207 -20.61 7.01 7.48
C PHE A 207 -20.45 8.54 7.53
N CYS A 208 -19.58 9.11 6.68
CA CYS A 208 -19.35 10.54 6.59
C CYS A 208 -20.61 11.33 6.14
N GLU A 209 -21.25 10.92 5.04
CA GLU A 209 -22.46 11.59 4.51
C GLU A 209 -23.68 11.44 5.43
N GLN A 210 -23.96 10.21 5.88
CA GLN A 210 -25.26 9.87 6.48
C GLN A 210 -25.24 9.92 8.01
N ALA A 211 -24.11 9.60 8.65
CA ALA A 211 -24.01 9.59 10.11
C ALA A 211 -23.37 10.88 10.66
N LEU A 212 -22.35 11.41 10.00
CA LEU A 212 -21.70 12.67 10.37
C LEU A 212 -22.29 13.91 9.69
N HIS A 213 -23.22 13.74 8.74
CA HIS A 213 -23.84 14.85 7.99
C HIS A 213 -22.84 15.76 7.25
N ILE A 214 -21.67 15.23 6.89
CA ILE A 214 -20.67 15.97 6.10
C ILE A 214 -21.25 16.24 4.69
N PRO A 215 -21.17 17.48 4.17
CA PRO A 215 -21.65 17.78 2.83
C PRO A 215 -20.97 16.92 1.76
N GLY A 216 -21.73 16.32 0.85
CA GLY A 216 -21.18 15.46 -0.21
C GLY A 216 -20.20 16.17 -1.15
N SER A 217 -20.24 17.50 -1.23
CA SER A 217 -19.24 18.34 -1.93
C SER A 217 -17.85 18.31 -1.29
N ASN A 218 -17.76 17.99 0.00
CA ASN A 218 -16.51 17.89 0.75
C ASN A 218 -15.95 16.45 0.72
N ILE A 219 -16.62 15.52 0.03
CA ILE A 219 -16.23 14.11 -0.06
C ILE A 219 -15.89 13.79 -1.51
N ARG A 220 -14.71 13.21 -1.74
CA ARG A 220 -14.19 12.95 -3.09
C ARG A 220 -13.63 11.54 -3.18
N GLU A 221 -14.22 10.73 -4.04
CA GLU A 221 -13.64 9.44 -4.48
C GLU A 221 -12.44 9.72 -5.39
N MET A 222 -11.37 8.93 -5.25
CA MET A 222 -10.16 9.03 -6.07
C MET A 222 -9.34 7.74 -6.01
N ALA A 223 -8.37 7.55 -6.91
CA ALA A 223 -7.53 6.36 -7.00
C ALA A 223 -8.36 5.06 -7.04
N SER A 224 -9.45 5.08 -7.83
CA SER A 224 -10.49 4.04 -7.91
C SER A 224 -11.31 3.83 -6.64
N THR A 225 -10.70 3.42 -5.53
CA THR A 225 -11.37 3.04 -4.27
C THR A 225 -11.00 3.95 -3.09
N GLY A 226 -10.04 4.87 -3.24
CA GLY A 226 -9.69 5.86 -2.23
C GLY A 226 -10.77 6.91 -1.99
N LEU A 227 -10.66 7.60 -0.84
CA LEU A 227 -11.59 8.65 -0.44
C LEU A 227 -10.87 9.80 0.28
N ILE A 228 -11.23 11.03 -0.06
CA ILE A 228 -10.92 12.25 0.70
C ILE A 228 -12.20 12.75 1.37
N VAL A 229 -12.10 13.14 2.63
CA VAL A 229 -13.16 13.78 3.39
C VAL A 229 -12.61 15.06 4.02
N ASP A 230 -13.15 16.22 3.65
CA ASP A 230 -12.74 17.52 4.19
C ASP A 230 -13.78 18.03 5.22
N VAL A 231 -13.34 18.44 6.41
CA VAL A 231 -14.19 19.01 7.48
C VAL A 231 -13.66 20.38 7.90
N CYS A 232 -14.54 21.38 7.95
CA CYS A 232 -14.22 22.75 8.35
C CYS A 232 -15.18 23.23 9.47
N HIS A 233 -15.07 24.49 9.87
CA HIS A 233 -15.96 25.13 10.84
C HIS A 233 -17.44 24.88 10.53
N ASP A 234 -18.24 24.64 11.57
CA ASP A 234 -19.67 24.29 11.50
C ASP A 234 -20.01 23.08 10.59
N ASN A 235 -19.02 22.27 10.20
CA ASN A 235 -19.17 21.21 9.18
C ASN A 235 -19.74 21.75 7.85
N ALA A 236 -19.38 22.99 7.51
CA ALA A 236 -19.92 23.70 6.36
C ALA A 236 -19.43 23.15 5.01
N THR A 237 -20.11 23.55 3.93
CA THR A 237 -19.64 23.30 2.56
C THR A 237 -18.46 24.19 2.23
N ILE A 238 -17.36 23.62 1.72
CA ILE A 238 -16.16 24.39 1.37
C ILE A 238 -16.40 25.16 0.06
N CYS A 239 -16.34 26.50 0.12
CA CYS A 239 -16.47 27.35 -1.06
C CYS A 239 -15.19 27.35 -1.91
N THR A 240 -15.26 26.73 -3.10
CA THR A 240 -14.10 26.54 -4.00
C THR A 240 -13.45 27.82 -4.52
N LEU A 241 -14.16 28.95 -4.49
CA LEU A 241 -13.66 30.28 -4.87
C LEU A 241 -12.92 30.98 -3.72
N GLU A 242 -13.14 30.55 -2.48
CA GLU A 242 -12.47 31.04 -1.28
C GLU A 242 -11.44 30.02 -0.79
N LYS A 243 -10.55 29.58 -1.69
CA LYS A 243 -9.29 28.92 -1.31
C LYS A 243 -8.34 29.94 -0.67
N LEU A 244 -8.71 30.34 0.54
CA LEU A 244 -7.91 31.10 1.48
C LEU A 244 -6.58 30.34 1.74
N ASN A 245 -5.52 31.06 2.09
CA ASN A 245 -4.21 30.45 2.41
C ASN A 245 -4.25 29.89 3.84
N LEU A 246 -5.10 28.88 4.07
CA LEU A 246 -5.39 28.32 5.40
C LEU A 246 -4.45 27.16 5.72
N PRO A 247 -4.10 26.94 7.00
CA PRO A 247 -3.39 25.74 7.42
C PRO A 247 -4.28 24.50 7.21
N VAL A 248 -3.83 23.58 6.36
CA VAL A 248 -4.54 22.32 6.09
C VAL A 248 -3.73 21.15 6.61
N ILE A 249 -4.34 20.43 7.56
CA ILE A 249 -3.75 19.26 8.23
C ILE A 249 -4.46 18.03 7.71
N ALA A 250 -3.69 17.10 7.14
CA ALA A 250 -4.18 15.83 6.64
C ALA A 250 -3.84 14.67 7.58
N PHE A 251 -4.80 13.78 7.82
CA PHE A 251 -4.64 12.52 8.56
C PHE A 251 -4.95 11.34 7.64
N ARG A 252 -4.00 10.40 7.49
CA ARG A 252 -4.10 9.21 6.61
C ARG A 252 -4.41 7.94 7.39
N ALA A 253 -5.34 7.16 6.85
CA ALA A 253 -5.45 5.72 7.05
C ALA A 253 -5.36 5.03 5.68
N ASP A 254 -4.61 3.93 5.63
CA ASP A 254 -4.74 2.88 4.62
C ASP A 254 -6.06 2.09 4.85
N MET A 255 -6.46 1.27 3.89
CA MET A 255 -7.77 0.60 3.89
C MET A 255 -7.75 -0.87 3.47
N ASP A 256 -6.68 -1.33 2.82
CA ASP A 256 -6.63 -2.63 2.20
C ASP A 256 -6.26 -3.76 3.15
N ALA A 257 -6.72 -4.95 2.81
CA ALA A 257 -6.38 -6.20 3.44
C ALA A 257 -5.35 -6.99 2.62
N LEU A 258 -4.69 -7.93 3.29
CA LEU A 258 -3.72 -8.84 2.68
C LEU A 258 -4.41 -10.08 2.10
N PRO A 259 -3.88 -10.69 1.01
CA PRO A 259 -4.37 -11.94 0.44
C PRO A 259 -3.93 -13.17 1.26
N ILE A 260 -4.19 -13.14 2.57
CA ILE A 260 -3.78 -14.14 3.56
C ILE A 260 -5.03 -14.80 4.16
N GLU A 261 -4.98 -16.12 4.37
CA GLU A 261 -6.00 -16.83 5.14
C GLU A 261 -5.77 -16.66 6.64
N GLU A 262 -6.76 -16.06 7.32
CA GLU A 262 -6.76 -15.96 8.78
C GLU A 262 -6.95 -17.32 9.47
N LEU A 263 -6.14 -17.62 10.48
CA LEU A 263 -6.22 -18.84 11.29
C LEU A 263 -6.72 -18.60 12.73
N ASN A 264 -7.31 -17.43 13.01
CA ASN A 264 -7.89 -17.09 14.32
C ASN A 264 -9.37 -17.52 14.42
N ASP A 265 -9.70 -18.77 14.09
CA ASP A 265 -11.10 -19.26 14.08
C ASP A 265 -11.84 -19.20 15.43
N HIS A 266 -11.13 -18.82 16.51
CA HIS A 266 -11.68 -18.55 17.83
C HIS A 266 -12.20 -17.11 18.01
N LEU A 267 -11.81 -16.17 17.14
CA LEU A 267 -12.27 -14.78 17.20
C LEU A 267 -13.67 -14.65 16.54
N PRO A 268 -14.65 -14.01 17.20
CA PRO A 268 -16.01 -13.89 16.66
C PRO A 268 -16.11 -12.96 15.44
N TYR A 269 -15.03 -12.26 15.11
CA TYR A 269 -14.86 -11.34 13.99
C TYR A 269 -13.79 -11.79 12.97
N CYS A 270 -13.32 -13.04 13.08
CA CYS A 270 -12.45 -13.67 12.07
C CYS A 270 -13.03 -13.51 10.65
N SER A 271 -12.15 -13.27 9.68
CA SER A 271 -12.45 -13.04 8.28
C SER A 271 -13.38 -14.09 7.69
N THR A 272 -14.39 -13.60 6.97
CA THR A 272 -15.31 -14.43 6.18
C THR A 272 -14.72 -14.88 4.84
N GLN A 273 -13.58 -14.33 4.42
CA GLN A 273 -12.92 -14.57 3.14
C GLN A 273 -11.88 -15.70 3.26
N LYS A 274 -12.36 -16.94 3.26
CA LYS A 274 -11.52 -18.15 3.31
C LYS A 274 -11.13 -18.63 1.90
N GLY A 275 -9.95 -19.27 1.79
CA GLY A 275 -9.45 -19.82 0.54
C GLY A 275 -10.17 -21.11 0.16
N GLY A 276 -10.55 -21.29 -1.11
CA GLY A 276 -11.23 -22.53 -1.51
C GLY A 276 -11.50 -22.72 -2.99
N ARG A 277 -11.70 -23.99 -3.39
CA ARG A 277 -12.31 -24.37 -4.67
C ARG A 277 -13.79 -24.68 -4.43
N ARG A 278 -14.68 -23.99 -5.13
CA ARG A 278 -16.14 -24.23 -5.09
C ARG A 278 -16.60 -24.85 -6.40
N GLU A 279 -17.23 -26.03 -6.33
CA GLU A 279 -17.86 -26.68 -7.48
C GLU A 279 -19.20 -26.00 -7.83
N LEU A 280 -19.32 -25.51 -9.07
CA LEU A 280 -20.58 -25.01 -9.61
C LEU A 280 -21.50 -26.18 -10.00
N ARG A 281 -22.32 -26.65 -9.05
CA ARG A 281 -23.37 -27.64 -9.32
C ARG A 281 -24.42 -27.11 -10.31
N LYS A 282 -24.26 -27.47 -11.59
CA LYS A 282 -25.19 -27.14 -12.69
C LYS A 282 -26.65 -27.45 -12.30
N ARG A 283 -27.48 -26.40 -12.27
CA ARG A 283 -28.90 -26.45 -11.89
C ARG A 283 -29.69 -27.30 -12.89
N LYS A 284 -30.00 -28.56 -12.53
CA LYS A 284 -30.55 -29.58 -13.44
C LYS A 284 -31.87 -29.12 -14.07
N LYS A 285 -31.82 -28.79 -15.37
CA LYS A 285 -32.93 -28.21 -16.14
C LYS A 285 -34.07 -29.24 -16.26
N ARG A 286 -35.20 -29.00 -15.57
CA ARG A 286 -36.40 -29.85 -15.67
C ARG A 286 -36.92 -29.84 -17.12
N LYS A 287 -36.89 -30.98 -17.81
CA LYS A 287 -37.75 -31.30 -18.95
C LYS A 287 -38.82 -32.29 -18.49
N GLY A 288 -40.07 -32.10 -18.94
CA GLY A 288 -41.22 -32.87 -18.49
C GLY A 288 -41.66 -33.99 -19.44
N SER A 289 -42.60 -34.81 -18.94
CA SER A 289 -43.53 -35.72 -19.63
C SER A 289 -42.97 -36.83 -20.54
N ASP A 290 -42.83 -38.05 -19.96
CA ASP A 290 -43.67 -39.26 -20.18
C ASP A 290 -44.44 -39.50 -21.52
N PRO A 291 -44.89 -40.75 -21.87
CA PRO A 291 -44.83 -42.02 -21.09
C PRO A 291 -44.52 -43.34 -21.87
N LYS A 292 -44.24 -44.45 -21.13
CA LYS A 292 -44.87 -45.82 -21.22
C LYS A 292 -43.93 -47.06 -21.07
N LEU A 293 -44.28 -47.90 -20.08
CA LEU A 293 -44.33 -49.39 -20.04
C LEU A 293 -43.18 -50.27 -20.61
N PHE A 294 -42.62 -51.15 -19.76
CA PHE A 294 -42.88 -52.62 -19.82
C PHE A 294 -42.45 -53.38 -18.52
N VAL A 295 -42.73 -54.69 -18.45
CA VAL A 295 -43.06 -55.53 -17.26
C VAL A 295 -42.58 -56.99 -17.51
N SER A 296 -42.12 -57.87 -16.60
CA SER A 296 -42.05 -58.02 -15.11
C SER A 296 -40.97 -59.06 -14.69
N LYS A 297 -40.63 -59.14 -13.37
CA LYS A 297 -40.40 -60.35 -12.51
C LYS A 297 -39.60 -59.95 -11.24
N GLN A 298 -39.99 -60.26 -9.99
CA GLN A 298 -40.11 -61.56 -9.28
C GLN A 298 -38.75 -62.32 -9.19
N THR A 299 -38.26 -62.84 -8.06
CA THR A 299 -38.82 -63.07 -6.68
C THR A 299 -37.74 -63.61 -5.72
N HIS A 300 -38.02 -63.63 -4.39
CA HIS A 300 -37.44 -64.53 -3.35
C HIS A 300 -35.91 -64.37 -3.02
N GLU A 301 -35.40 -64.58 -1.80
CA GLU A 301 -35.99 -64.75 -0.46
C GLU A 301 -34.97 -64.36 0.65
N LYS A 302 -35.36 -64.43 1.93
CA LYS A 302 -34.48 -64.27 3.10
C LYS A 302 -33.84 -65.60 3.50
N ASP A 303 -32.74 -65.60 4.26
CA ASP A 303 -32.76 -65.82 5.72
C ASP A 303 -31.35 -65.83 6.35
N GLN A 304 -31.28 -66.04 7.67
CA GLN A 304 -30.21 -65.62 8.58
C GLN A 304 -29.24 -66.76 8.99
N ASP A 305 -28.21 -66.35 9.76
CA ASP A 305 -27.70 -66.99 10.98
C ASP A 305 -26.42 -67.90 11.01
N VAL A 306 -25.45 -67.39 11.81
CA VAL A 306 -24.75 -68.05 12.95
C VAL A 306 -23.34 -68.67 12.79
N ALA A 307 -22.38 -68.01 13.51
CA ALA A 307 -21.18 -68.49 14.25
C ALA A 307 -20.03 -69.24 13.53
N SER A 308 -18.75 -68.99 13.83
CA SER A 308 -18.15 -69.25 15.16
C SER A 308 -16.68 -68.79 15.33
N ASN A 309 -16.36 -68.38 16.57
CA ASN A 309 -15.12 -68.57 17.37
C ASN A 309 -13.80 -68.95 16.64
N SER A 310 -12.74 -68.12 16.65
CA SER A 310 -11.80 -67.78 17.75
C SER A 310 -10.67 -68.78 17.99
N ASN A 311 -9.42 -68.30 18.03
CA ASN A 311 -8.36 -68.92 18.84
C ASN A 311 -7.21 -67.93 19.18
N ASP A 312 -6.74 -68.10 20.41
CA ASP A 312 -5.56 -67.55 21.12
C ASP A 312 -4.20 -67.63 20.38
N SER A 313 -3.05 -67.12 20.87
CA SER A 313 -2.58 -66.04 21.76
C SER A 313 -1.15 -66.40 22.27
N ALA A 314 -0.50 -65.56 23.11
CA ALA A 314 0.72 -65.82 23.91
C ALA A 314 2.16 -65.72 23.29
N THR A 315 2.75 -64.52 23.38
CA THR A 315 4.04 -64.15 24.05
C THR A 315 5.23 -65.13 24.21
N SER A 316 6.46 -64.70 23.84
CA SER A 316 7.57 -64.26 24.77
C SER A 316 9.04 -64.44 24.23
N GLN A 317 9.90 -63.42 24.49
CA GLN A 317 11.34 -63.41 24.92
C GLN A 317 12.35 -64.54 24.50
N LEU A 318 13.67 -64.36 24.20
CA LEU A 318 14.74 -63.35 24.48
C LEU A 318 15.93 -63.43 23.44
N ASP A 319 16.80 -62.40 23.41
CA ASP A 319 18.27 -62.30 23.09
C ASP A 319 18.94 -63.16 21.97
N HIS A 320 19.85 -62.67 21.08
CA HIS A 320 21.07 -61.87 21.32
C HIS A 320 21.76 -61.38 20.01
N ALA A 321 22.30 -60.14 20.03
CA ALA A 321 23.50 -59.59 19.33
C ALA A 321 23.91 -59.97 17.87
N SER A 322 23.97 -58.97 16.97
CA SER A 322 25.19 -58.58 16.20
C SER A 322 25.05 -57.18 15.57
N ILE A 323 26.17 -56.57 15.17
CA ILE A 323 26.30 -55.19 14.66
C ILE A 323 26.68 -55.24 13.17
N ASP A 324 25.99 -54.51 12.28
CA ASP A 324 26.63 -53.48 11.43
C ASP A 324 25.68 -52.67 10.51
N VAL A 325 26.12 -51.42 10.27
CA VAL A 325 25.83 -50.43 9.22
C VAL A 325 24.87 -50.77 8.05
N SER A 326 23.87 -49.90 7.80
CA SER A 326 23.75 -49.11 6.54
C SER A 326 22.53 -48.16 6.53
N VAL A 327 22.60 -47.13 5.67
CA VAL A 327 21.56 -46.10 5.44
C VAL A 327 20.94 -46.34 4.07
N GLU A 328 19.61 -46.32 3.97
CA GLU A 328 18.89 -46.15 2.71
C GLU A 328 17.69 -45.22 2.86
N ALA A 329 17.35 -44.54 1.77
CA ALA A 329 16.28 -43.56 1.68
C ALA A 329 15.49 -43.70 0.37
N SER A 330 14.18 -43.55 0.44
CA SER A 330 13.27 -43.19 -0.66
C SER A 330 12.08 -42.45 -0.05
N ALA A 331 11.66 -41.27 -0.51
CA ALA A 331 11.02 -41.00 -1.80
C ALA A 331 9.75 -41.85 -2.01
N ALA A 332 8.58 -41.29 -2.35
CA ALA A 332 8.32 -40.00 -2.97
C ALA A 332 6.92 -39.45 -2.64
N ASN A 333 6.72 -38.15 -2.88
CA ASN A 333 5.48 -37.68 -3.48
C ASN A 333 5.76 -36.44 -4.34
N GLN A 334 5.37 -36.48 -5.61
CA GLN A 334 5.51 -35.40 -6.58
C GLN A 334 4.15 -34.76 -6.89
N LEU A 335 4.21 -33.59 -7.54
CA LEU A 335 3.24 -32.90 -8.41
C LEU A 335 2.79 -31.52 -7.88
N PRO A 336 2.52 -30.55 -8.77
CA PRO A 336 3.34 -30.17 -9.93
C PRO A 336 3.49 -28.63 -10.09
N ALA A 337 4.34 -28.21 -11.02
CA ALA A 337 4.50 -26.80 -11.39
C ALA A 337 3.43 -26.32 -12.40
N LEU A 338 3.23 -25.00 -12.48
CA LEU A 338 2.46 -24.34 -13.55
C LEU A 338 3.41 -23.54 -14.46
N SER A 339 3.36 -23.84 -15.76
CA SER A 339 4.01 -23.04 -16.80
C SER A 339 3.03 -22.80 -17.95
N ASN A 340 2.86 -21.55 -18.37
CA ASN A 340 2.12 -21.23 -19.58
C ASN A 340 3.03 -21.34 -20.79
N LYS A 341 2.88 -22.41 -21.58
CA LYS A 341 3.26 -22.43 -23.00
C LYS A 341 2.17 -23.11 -23.82
N THR A 342 1.74 -22.39 -24.85
CA THR A 342 0.81 -22.86 -25.87
C THR A 342 1.42 -24.00 -26.68
N ILE A 343 0.77 -25.16 -26.65
CA ILE A 343 0.94 -26.23 -27.63
C ILE A 343 -0.45 -26.53 -28.19
N ALA A 344 -0.58 -26.51 -29.52
CA ALA A 344 -1.78 -26.97 -30.20
C ALA A 344 -1.64 -28.47 -30.48
N THR A 345 -2.58 -29.26 -29.98
CA THR A 345 -2.79 -30.66 -30.33
C THR A 345 -4.28 -30.91 -30.43
N ASP A 346 -4.74 -31.25 -31.63
CA ASP A 346 -6.11 -31.75 -31.85
C ASP A 346 -6.22 -33.18 -31.27
N GLU A 347 -7.00 -33.35 -30.21
CA GLU A 347 -7.60 -34.65 -29.87
C GLU A 347 -9.08 -34.44 -29.48
N GLU A 348 -9.93 -35.39 -29.89
CA GLU A 348 -11.38 -35.22 -29.93
C GLU A 348 -12.05 -35.32 -28.54
N ALA A 349 -13.16 -34.61 -28.38
CA ALA A 349 -13.85 -34.46 -27.11
C ALA A 349 -14.76 -35.64 -26.75
N ASP A 350 -14.72 -36.05 -25.47
CA ASP A 350 -15.91 -36.49 -24.73
C ASP A 350 -15.76 -36.06 -23.26
N GLY A 351 -16.80 -35.50 -22.64
CA GLY A 351 -16.59 -34.42 -21.65
C GLY A 351 -17.20 -34.57 -20.25
N ASP A 352 -16.69 -33.73 -19.33
CA ASP A 352 -17.51 -33.05 -18.31
C ASP A 352 -16.81 -31.75 -17.84
N ASP A 353 -17.13 -30.62 -18.47
CA ASP A 353 -16.64 -29.29 -18.06
C ASP A 353 -17.18 -28.92 -16.67
N THR A 354 -16.44 -29.27 -15.63
CA THR A 354 -16.66 -28.82 -14.25
C THR A 354 -15.89 -27.53 -14.01
N GLU A 355 -16.61 -26.41 -14.03
CA GLU A 355 -16.08 -25.08 -13.77
C GLU A 355 -15.80 -24.91 -12.26
N PHE A 356 -14.51 -24.86 -11.90
CA PHE A 356 -14.06 -24.65 -10.52
C PHE A 356 -13.81 -23.16 -10.27
N GLN A 357 -14.54 -22.58 -9.33
CA GLN A 357 -14.27 -21.22 -8.88
C GLN A 357 -13.25 -21.26 -7.73
N ILE A 358 -12.16 -20.52 -7.85
CA ILE A 358 -11.14 -20.32 -6.81
C ILE A 358 -11.42 -18.99 -6.10
N SER A 359 -11.65 -19.01 -4.79
CA SER A 359 -11.65 -17.78 -3.97
C SER A 359 -10.28 -17.54 -3.37
N THR A 360 -9.75 -16.32 -3.54
CA THR A 360 -8.54 -15.86 -2.84
C THR A 360 -8.93 -15.43 -1.43
N ALA A 361 -8.26 -16.00 -0.42
CA ALA A 361 -8.46 -15.59 0.96
C ALA A 361 -8.04 -14.12 1.17
N ALA A 362 -8.66 -13.44 2.14
CA ALA A 362 -8.28 -12.07 2.51
C ALA A 362 -8.45 -11.85 4.02
N ALA A 363 -7.58 -11.03 4.63
CA ALA A 363 -7.69 -10.63 6.03
C ALA A 363 -6.82 -9.40 6.36
N HIS A 364 -7.25 -8.58 7.33
CA HIS A 364 -6.45 -7.45 7.82
C HIS A 364 -5.34 -7.92 8.77
N MET A 365 -4.26 -8.42 8.18
CA MET A 365 -3.09 -8.96 8.91
C MET A 365 -2.00 -7.91 9.17
N CYS A 366 -2.20 -6.66 8.74
CA CYS A 366 -1.33 -5.53 9.03
C CYS A 366 -1.98 -4.48 9.97
N GLY A 367 -3.31 -4.50 10.12
CA GLY A 367 -4.05 -3.65 11.06
C GLY A 367 -4.72 -2.40 10.46
N HIS A 368 -4.85 -2.33 9.14
CA HIS A 368 -5.49 -1.19 8.43
C HIS A 368 -6.97 -0.99 8.82
N ASP A 369 -7.65 -2.04 9.28
CA ASP A 369 -8.96 -1.97 9.96
C ASP A 369 -8.92 -1.09 11.23
N GLY A 370 -7.85 -1.19 12.00
CA GLY A 370 -7.55 -0.30 13.11
C GLY A 370 -7.27 1.13 12.68
N HIS A 371 -6.44 1.33 11.64
CA HIS A 371 -6.10 2.66 11.11
C HIS A 371 -7.34 3.41 10.59
N MET A 372 -8.17 2.76 9.77
CA MET A 372 -9.46 3.30 9.33
C MET A 372 -10.34 3.70 10.51
N THR A 373 -10.42 2.84 11.53
CA THR A 373 -11.23 3.11 12.72
C THR A 373 -10.72 4.31 13.53
N MET A 374 -9.40 4.48 13.65
CA MET A 374 -8.82 5.68 14.29
C MET A 374 -9.19 6.96 13.52
N VAL A 375 -9.03 6.97 12.20
CA VAL A 375 -9.31 8.16 11.39
C VAL A 375 -10.82 8.46 11.31
N LEU A 376 -11.68 7.45 11.27
CA LEU A 376 -13.13 7.60 11.38
C LEU A 376 -13.56 8.15 12.76
N GLY A 377 -12.98 7.63 13.84
CA GLY A 377 -13.25 8.11 15.20
C GLY A 377 -12.82 9.56 15.41
N LEU A 378 -11.62 9.92 14.94
CA LEU A 378 -11.15 11.29 14.89
C LEU A 378 -12.09 12.19 14.08
N CYS A 379 -12.50 11.78 12.88
CA CYS A 379 -13.43 12.52 12.04
C CYS A 379 -14.78 12.76 12.74
N ALA A 380 -15.34 11.74 13.40
CA ALA A 380 -16.57 11.88 14.18
C ALA A 380 -16.44 12.86 15.36
N MET A 381 -15.31 12.85 16.06
CA MET A 381 -15.01 13.78 17.16
C MET A 381 -14.81 15.22 16.66
N VAL A 382 -14.08 15.40 15.55
CA VAL A 382 -13.88 16.71 14.91
C VAL A 382 -15.22 17.29 14.43
N VAL A 383 -16.09 16.48 13.82
CA VAL A 383 -17.43 16.92 13.40
C VAL A 383 -18.30 17.28 14.62
N HIS A 384 -18.28 16.49 15.69
CA HIS A 384 -19.02 16.81 16.93
C HIS A 384 -18.61 18.16 17.55
N LYS A 385 -17.35 18.59 17.38
CA LYS A 385 -16.86 19.89 17.86
C LYS A 385 -16.57 20.87 16.71
N ALA A 386 -17.16 20.70 15.52
CA ALA A 386 -16.79 21.50 14.33
C ALA A 386 -17.04 23.01 14.50
N HIS A 387 -18.02 23.40 15.31
CA HIS A 387 -18.30 24.79 15.66
C HIS A 387 -17.21 25.46 16.53
N TYR A 388 -16.30 24.68 17.13
CA TYR A 388 -15.11 25.19 17.80
C TYR A 388 -13.89 25.31 16.87
N LEU A 389 -13.87 24.65 15.70
CA LEU A 389 -12.74 24.79 14.76
C LEU A 389 -12.57 26.27 14.37
N PRO A 390 -11.34 26.76 14.17
CA PRO A 390 -11.14 28.09 13.58
C PRO A 390 -11.82 28.16 12.20
N GLN A 391 -12.51 29.28 11.92
CA GLN A 391 -13.15 29.52 10.62
C GLN A 391 -12.14 29.46 9.47
N ASP A 392 -10.92 29.91 9.73
CA ASP A 392 -9.76 29.89 8.84
C ASP A 392 -9.00 28.54 8.89
N THR A 393 -9.70 27.39 8.94
CA THR A 393 -9.06 26.06 8.98
C THR A 393 -9.97 24.97 8.41
N PHE A 394 -9.37 23.99 7.71
CA PHE A 394 -10.03 22.72 7.44
C PHE A 394 -9.08 21.53 7.64
N VAL A 395 -9.68 20.41 8.07
CA VAL A 395 -9.02 19.13 8.33
C VAL A 395 -9.34 18.18 7.19
N ARG A 396 -8.32 17.52 6.64
CA ARG A 396 -8.46 16.51 5.60
C ARG A 396 -8.27 15.12 6.19
N PHE A 397 -9.20 14.21 5.91
CA PHE A 397 -9.04 12.79 6.17
C PHE A 397 -8.79 12.08 4.84
N ILE A 398 -7.69 11.33 4.78
CA ILE A 398 -7.25 10.56 3.62
C ILE A 398 -7.47 9.08 3.92
N PHE A 399 -8.38 8.44 3.19
CA PHE A 399 -8.58 7.00 3.23
C PHE A 399 -8.00 6.41 1.95
N GLN A 400 -6.87 5.73 2.08
CA GLN A 400 -6.01 5.32 0.99
C GLN A 400 -6.18 3.84 0.65
N PRO A 401 -6.35 3.46 -0.62
CA PRO A 401 -6.38 2.07 -1.03
C PRO A 401 -4.96 1.49 -1.20
N ALA A 402 -4.89 0.17 -1.34
CA ALA A 402 -3.75 -0.55 -1.93
C ALA A 402 -2.34 -0.21 -1.40
N GLU A 403 -2.16 0.02 -0.10
CA GLU A 403 -0.83 0.20 0.51
C GLU A 403 0.03 -1.06 0.32
N GLU A 404 -0.54 -2.25 0.58
CA GLU A 404 0.16 -3.55 0.50
C GLU A 404 0.59 -3.94 -0.93
N GLY A 405 0.17 -3.12 -1.91
CA GLY A 405 0.49 -3.26 -3.32
C GLY A 405 -0.75 -3.21 -4.21
N PRO A 406 -0.66 -2.62 -5.42
CA PRO A 406 0.53 -2.04 -6.05
C PRO A 406 0.80 -0.55 -5.71
N GLY A 407 0.31 -0.05 -4.58
CA GLY A 407 0.53 1.32 -4.10
C GLY A 407 -0.60 2.26 -4.47
N GLY A 408 -1.15 2.99 -3.49
CA GLY A 408 -2.28 3.92 -3.64
C GLY A 408 -1.95 5.39 -3.45
N ALA A 409 -0.98 5.72 -2.58
CA ALA A 409 -0.61 7.09 -2.26
C ALA A 409 -0.25 7.91 -3.51
N MET A 410 0.54 7.33 -4.43
CA MET A 410 0.95 8.03 -5.66
C MET A 410 -0.25 8.41 -6.54
N LYS A 411 -1.22 7.50 -6.76
CA LYS A 411 -2.42 7.81 -7.55
C LYS A 411 -3.28 8.88 -6.87
N MET A 412 -3.45 8.79 -5.54
CA MET A 412 -4.16 9.83 -4.78
C MET A 412 -3.48 11.20 -4.91
N ILE A 413 -2.14 11.25 -4.90
CA ILE A 413 -1.38 12.50 -5.12
C ILE A 413 -1.61 13.04 -6.54
N GLU A 414 -1.56 12.18 -7.56
CA GLU A 414 -1.82 12.54 -8.97
C GLU A 414 -3.25 13.07 -9.18
N GLU A 415 -4.24 12.50 -8.50
CA GLU A 415 -5.64 12.95 -8.49
C GLU A 415 -5.91 14.12 -7.51
N GLY A 416 -4.88 14.63 -6.82
CA GLY A 416 -4.93 15.88 -6.07
C GLY A 416 -5.28 15.79 -4.57
N ALA A 417 -5.06 14.65 -3.93
CA ALA A 417 -5.22 14.48 -2.47
C ALA A 417 -4.47 15.52 -1.64
N LEU A 418 -3.28 15.94 -2.08
CA LEU A 418 -2.43 16.93 -1.41
C LEU A 418 -2.65 18.38 -1.89
N VAL A 419 -3.64 18.65 -2.73
CA VAL A 419 -3.98 20.02 -3.14
C VAL A 419 -4.40 20.81 -1.90
N ASP A 420 -3.74 21.95 -1.69
CA ASP A 420 -3.87 22.84 -0.52
C ASP A 420 -3.42 22.26 0.84
N VAL A 421 -2.98 20.99 0.93
CA VAL A 421 -2.45 20.41 2.19
C VAL A 421 -1.11 21.06 2.56
N ASP A 422 -0.92 21.47 3.81
CA ASP A 422 0.38 21.92 4.35
C ASP A 422 1.14 20.78 5.03
N GLU A 423 0.43 19.97 5.81
CA GLU A 423 1.00 18.94 6.67
C GLU A 423 0.23 17.62 6.55
N VAL A 424 0.93 16.50 6.56
CA VAL A 424 0.34 15.16 6.47
C VAL A 424 0.87 14.25 7.57
N TYR A 425 -0.05 13.58 8.26
CA TYR A 425 0.23 12.70 9.38
C TYR A 425 -0.40 11.34 9.14
N GLY A 426 0.32 10.29 9.51
CA GLY A 426 -0.14 8.90 9.44
C GLY A 426 0.44 8.12 10.62
N CYS A 427 -0.18 7.00 10.95
CA CYS A 427 0.37 6.09 11.95
C CYS A 427 0.16 4.64 11.56
N HIS A 428 1.03 3.77 12.05
CA HIS A 428 0.91 2.34 11.89
C HIS A 428 0.94 1.64 13.25
N ASN A 429 0.16 0.59 13.46
CA ASN A 429 0.35 -0.26 14.65
C ASN A 429 1.62 -1.11 14.55
N ALA A 430 2.35 -1.31 15.64
CA ALA A 430 3.51 -2.19 15.65
C ALA A 430 3.60 -3.01 16.95
N PRO A 431 4.29 -4.16 16.96
CA PRO A 431 4.48 -5.02 18.15
C PRO A 431 5.39 -4.42 19.24
N PHE A 432 5.49 -3.09 19.30
CA PHE A 432 6.01 -2.35 20.46
C PHE A 432 5.02 -2.41 21.64
N PRO A 433 5.47 -2.16 22.88
CA PRO A 433 4.61 -2.20 24.07
C PRO A 433 3.38 -1.28 23.94
N LEU A 434 2.21 -1.73 24.39
CA LEU A 434 1.02 -0.88 24.47
C LEU A 434 1.31 0.39 25.31
N TYR A 435 0.67 1.51 24.95
CA TYR A 435 0.94 2.85 25.50
C TYR A 435 2.31 3.45 25.17
N SER A 436 3.07 2.84 24.24
CA SER A 436 4.25 3.46 23.64
C SER A 436 3.98 4.04 22.25
N ILE A 437 4.70 5.11 21.91
CA ILE A 437 4.69 5.80 20.62
C ILE A 437 6.13 5.81 20.10
N HIS A 438 6.39 5.06 19.04
CA HIS A 438 7.71 4.94 18.46
C HIS A 438 7.82 5.88 17.24
N VAL A 439 8.67 6.89 17.34
CA VAL A 439 8.80 7.94 16.30
C VAL A 439 10.14 8.65 16.38
N ARG A 440 10.79 8.85 15.23
CA ARG A 440 12.09 9.55 15.11
C ARG A 440 12.14 10.47 13.88
N PRO A 441 12.95 11.54 13.90
CA PRO A 441 13.16 12.40 12.74
C PRO A 441 14.08 11.72 11.70
N GLY A 442 13.94 12.13 10.44
CA GLY A 442 14.66 11.52 9.32
C GLY A 442 14.07 10.16 8.93
N ALA A 443 14.91 9.26 8.41
CA ALA A 443 14.45 7.94 7.96
C ALA A 443 13.84 7.11 9.08
N VAL A 444 12.66 6.54 8.82
CA VAL A 444 11.90 5.71 9.77
C VAL A 444 11.48 4.35 9.19
N MET A 445 11.27 4.25 7.87
CA MET A 445 11.05 3.00 7.12
C MET A 445 11.88 3.00 5.83
N ALA A 446 12.15 1.80 5.31
CA ALA A 446 13.12 1.58 4.26
C ALA A 446 12.54 1.77 2.84
N HIS A 447 13.43 2.08 1.91
CA HIS A 447 13.24 1.91 0.48
C HIS A 447 13.23 0.41 0.13
N GLU A 448 12.44 0.02 -0.86
CA GLU A 448 12.44 -1.33 -1.45
C GLU A 448 12.89 -1.30 -2.91
N VAL A 449 13.75 -2.23 -3.29
CA VAL A 449 13.96 -2.61 -4.71
C VAL A 449 13.90 -4.12 -4.83
N GLU A 450 13.10 -4.65 -5.74
CA GLU A 450 13.21 -6.04 -6.17
C GLU A 450 14.26 -6.18 -7.27
N PHE A 451 14.98 -7.31 -7.31
CA PHE A 451 15.85 -7.64 -8.42
C PHE A 451 15.69 -9.08 -8.89
N SER A 452 15.89 -9.28 -10.19
CA SER A 452 16.05 -10.59 -10.81
C SER A 452 17.31 -10.65 -11.66
N ILE A 453 17.92 -11.84 -11.71
CA ILE A 453 19.13 -12.12 -12.47
C ILE A 453 18.93 -13.43 -13.25
N ASP A 454 18.93 -13.33 -14.57
CA ASP A 454 18.85 -14.49 -15.47
C ASP A 454 20.23 -14.86 -15.98
N ILE A 455 20.82 -15.91 -15.41
CA ILE A 455 22.15 -16.42 -15.76
C ILE A 455 21.99 -17.49 -16.85
N ASN A 456 22.69 -17.31 -17.97
CA ASN A 456 22.66 -18.18 -19.14
C ASN A 456 24.04 -18.79 -19.38
N GLY A 457 24.08 -20.12 -19.45
CA GLY A 457 25.27 -20.93 -19.72
C GLY A 457 25.06 -21.88 -20.89
N ILE A 458 25.77 -23.01 -20.87
CA ILE A 458 25.68 -24.07 -21.89
C ILE A 458 25.47 -25.38 -21.13
N GLY A 459 24.26 -25.93 -21.23
CA GLY A 459 23.90 -27.18 -20.56
C GLY A 459 24.44 -28.42 -21.28
N GLY A 460 24.42 -29.56 -20.59
CA GLY A 460 24.92 -30.83 -21.13
C GLY A 460 24.89 -31.97 -20.12
N HIS A 461 25.52 -33.10 -20.46
CA HIS A 461 25.55 -34.26 -19.58
C HIS A 461 26.51 -34.03 -18.39
N GLY A 462 26.08 -34.33 -17.17
CA GLY A 462 26.82 -34.02 -15.94
C GLY A 462 28.19 -34.72 -15.82
N SER A 463 28.44 -35.80 -16.57
CA SER A 463 29.77 -36.43 -16.66
C SER A 463 30.73 -35.79 -17.68
N ALA A 464 30.26 -34.80 -18.45
CA ALA A 464 31.05 -34.08 -19.46
C ALA A 464 31.09 -32.54 -19.20
N PRO A 465 31.40 -32.07 -17.97
CA PRO A 465 31.32 -30.64 -17.62
C PRO A 465 32.28 -29.76 -18.44
N HIS A 466 33.37 -30.35 -18.98
CA HIS A 466 34.31 -29.66 -19.87
C HIS A 466 33.71 -29.24 -21.23
N GLN A 467 32.50 -29.68 -21.57
CA GLN A 467 31.73 -29.28 -22.75
C GLN A 467 30.63 -28.25 -22.42
N CYS A 468 30.49 -27.89 -21.14
CA CYS A 468 29.41 -27.08 -20.60
C CYS A 468 29.94 -25.73 -20.09
N VAL A 469 29.02 -24.81 -19.84
CA VAL A 469 29.23 -23.61 -19.03
C VAL A 469 28.15 -23.67 -17.95
N ASP A 470 28.54 -24.07 -16.73
CA ASP A 470 27.60 -24.40 -15.66
C ASP A 470 27.02 -23.13 -15.00
N PRO A 471 25.71 -22.85 -15.16
CA PRO A 471 25.08 -21.67 -14.59
C PRO A 471 24.75 -21.84 -13.08
N ILE A 472 24.69 -23.07 -12.54
CA ILE A 472 24.52 -23.32 -11.10
C ILE A 472 25.81 -22.95 -10.36
N LEU A 473 26.96 -23.42 -10.87
CA LEU A 473 28.26 -23.04 -10.33
C LEU A 473 28.48 -21.52 -10.43
N THR A 474 28.13 -20.93 -11.59
CA THR A 474 28.21 -19.49 -11.81
C THR A 474 27.32 -18.71 -10.85
N GLY A 475 26.04 -19.09 -10.72
CA GLY A 475 25.10 -18.46 -9.79
C GLY A 475 25.56 -18.54 -8.34
N SER A 476 26.15 -19.67 -7.94
CA SER A 476 26.73 -19.86 -6.60
C SER A 476 27.90 -18.89 -6.34
N ALA A 477 28.71 -18.61 -7.35
CA ALA A 477 29.77 -17.60 -7.28
C ALA A 477 29.20 -16.17 -7.25
N VAL A 478 28.13 -15.89 -8.01
CA VAL A 478 27.43 -14.59 -7.99
C VAL A 478 26.86 -14.30 -6.59
N VAL A 479 26.14 -15.24 -5.98
CA VAL A 479 25.57 -15.06 -4.62
C VAL A 479 26.65 -14.74 -3.59
N GLN A 480 27.81 -15.40 -3.65
CA GLN A 480 28.96 -15.09 -2.79
C GLN A 480 29.54 -13.70 -3.09
N ALA A 481 29.69 -13.33 -4.36
CA ALA A 481 30.21 -12.03 -4.76
C ALA A 481 29.30 -10.86 -4.30
N LEU A 482 27.98 -11.04 -4.34
CA LEU A 482 27.01 -10.02 -3.91
C LEU A 482 27.14 -9.64 -2.43
N GLN A 483 27.66 -10.53 -1.58
CA GLN A 483 27.94 -10.21 -0.16
C GLN A 483 28.99 -9.09 0.00
N SER A 484 29.82 -8.85 -1.03
CA SER A 484 30.78 -7.74 -1.06
C SER A 484 30.17 -6.36 -1.36
N VAL A 485 28.89 -6.30 -1.77
CA VAL A 485 28.18 -5.03 -2.02
C VAL A 485 28.05 -4.26 -0.70
N VAL A 486 27.26 -4.78 0.24
CA VAL A 486 27.09 -4.13 1.55
C VAL A 486 28.41 -4.11 2.32
N SER A 487 29.09 -5.26 2.43
CA SER A 487 30.23 -5.37 3.35
C SER A 487 31.46 -4.55 2.93
N ARG A 488 31.73 -4.37 1.63
CA ARG A 488 32.98 -3.75 1.10
C ARG A 488 32.77 -2.61 0.10
N SER A 489 31.57 -2.38 -0.43
CA SER A 489 31.32 -1.33 -1.44
C SER A 489 30.60 -0.09 -0.93
N LEU A 490 30.07 -0.12 0.29
CA LEU A 490 29.39 1.01 0.95
C LEU A 490 30.24 1.59 2.09
N SER A 491 29.87 2.78 2.58
CA SER A 491 30.42 3.28 3.84
C SER A 491 30.00 2.36 5.00
N PRO A 492 30.84 2.14 6.04
CA PRO A 492 30.40 1.48 7.27
C PRO A 492 29.24 2.19 8.01
N THR A 493 28.90 3.42 7.61
CA THR A 493 27.77 4.21 8.10
C THR A 493 26.56 4.20 7.17
N ASP A 494 26.69 3.69 5.95
CA ASP A 494 25.58 3.58 4.99
C ASP A 494 24.82 2.29 5.30
N THR A 495 23.52 2.39 5.56
CA THR A 495 22.70 1.21 5.87
C THR A 495 22.03 0.67 4.61
N ALA A 496 22.35 -0.58 4.26
CA ALA A 496 21.64 -1.32 3.23
C ALA A 496 21.64 -2.84 3.50
N VAL A 497 20.66 -3.54 2.93
CA VAL A 497 20.56 -5.00 2.89
C VAL A 497 20.46 -5.42 1.42
N VAL A 498 21.11 -6.52 1.06
CA VAL A 498 20.98 -7.17 -0.25
C VAL A 498 20.75 -8.66 -0.02
N SER A 499 19.54 -9.12 -0.28
CA SER A 499 19.10 -10.49 0.01
C SER A 499 18.78 -11.22 -1.29
N VAL A 500 19.55 -12.26 -1.63
CA VAL A 500 19.12 -13.23 -2.66
C VAL A 500 18.19 -14.24 -1.97
N THR A 501 16.90 -14.15 -2.26
CA THR A 501 15.83 -14.95 -1.62
C THR A 501 15.37 -16.12 -2.51
N GLN A 502 15.73 -16.12 -3.79
CA GLN A 502 15.42 -17.19 -4.73
C GLN A 502 16.68 -17.61 -5.51
N PHE A 503 16.88 -18.92 -5.63
CA PHE A 503 17.85 -19.54 -6.53
C PHE A 503 17.15 -20.74 -7.19
N ARG A 504 16.99 -20.72 -8.51
CA ARG A 504 16.24 -21.74 -9.26
C ARG A 504 17.00 -22.15 -10.53
N GLY A 505 17.18 -23.44 -10.75
CA GLY A 505 17.70 -23.98 -12.02
C GLY A 505 18.08 -25.46 -11.94
N GLY A 506 17.82 -26.19 -13.03
CA GLY A 506 18.03 -27.63 -13.13
C GLY A 506 16.83 -28.45 -12.66
N ASP A 507 16.41 -29.41 -13.49
CA ASP A 507 15.26 -30.29 -13.24
C ASP A 507 15.64 -31.79 -13.16
N THR A 508 16.90 -32.14 -13.46
CA THR A 508 17.35 -33.53 -13.64
C THR A 508 18.76 -33.76 -13.10
N ASN A 509 18.93 -34.77 -12.25
CA ASN A 509 20.16 -35.02 -11.46
C ASN A 509 21.46 -35.22 -12.26
N ASN A 510 21.40 -35.66 -13.52
CA ASN A 510 22.58 -35.93 -14.37
C ASN A 510 22.73 -34.93 -15.53
N VAL A 511 22.05 -33.78 -15.48
CA VAL A 511 22.08 -32.75 -16.53
C VAL A 511 22.52 -31.41 -15.91
N ILE A 512 23.55 -30.79 -16.50
CA ILE A 512 23.89 -29.39 -16.23
C ILE A 512 22.88 -28.53 -17.02
N PRO A 513 22.10 -27.64 -16.38
CA PRO A 513 21.13 -26.81 -17.08
C PRO A 513 21.80 -25.72 -17.92
N SER A 514 21.05 -25.12 -18.84
CA SER A 514 21.49 -23.95 -19.61
C SER A 514 21.14 -22.60 -18.97
N HIS A 515 20.31 -22.59 -17.92
CA HIS A 515 19.81 -21.37 -17.27
C HIS A 515 19.68 -21.53 -15.75
N VAL A 516 19.90 -20.42 -15.03
CA VAL A 516 19.60 -20.25 -13.60
C VAL A 516 18.97 -18.87 -13.40
N PHE A 517 17.89 -18.83 -12.62
CA PHE A 517 17.28 -17.60 -12.11
C PHE A 517 17.73 -17.34 -10.67
N LEU A 518 18.18 -16.13 -10.37
CA LEU A 518 18.26 -15.60 -9.01
C LEU A 518 17.23 -14.48 -8.84
N GLY A 519 16.59 -14.41 -7.67
CA GLY A 519 15.69 -13.33 -7.29
C GLY A 519 15.98 -12.84 -5.89
N GLY A 520 15.68 -11.58 -5.60
CA GLY A 520 16.01 -10.99 -4.32
C GLY A 520 15.53 -9.56 -4.15
N THR A 521 15.89 -8.98 -3.01
CA THR A 521 15.54 -7.61 -2.64
C THR A 521 16.73 -6.81 -2.14
N ILE A 522 16.63 -5.49 -2.31
CA ILE A 522 17.46 -4.48 -1.66
C ILE A 522 16.57 -3.73 -0.67
N ARG A 523 17.16 -3.34 0.47
CA ARG A 523 16.60 -2.35 1.40
C ARG A 523 17.65 -1.31 1.73
N ASP A 524 17.25 -0.06 1.85
CA ASP A 524 18.11 1.06 2.27
C ASP A 524 17.28 2.23 2.84
N PHE A 525 17.94 3.30 3.27
CA PHE A 525 17.28 4.52 3.78
C PHE A 525 17.67 5.79 2.98
N ASP A 526 18.35 5.63 1.85
CA ASP A 526 18.85 6.71 1.02
C ASP A 526 18.95 6.24 -0.44
N LEU A 527 18.16 6.85 -1.32
CA LEU A 527 18.13 6.54 -2.75
C LEU A 527 19.51 6.65 -3.42
N GLN A 528 20.45 7.44 -2.88
CA GLN A 528 21.84 7.47 -3.37
C GLN A 528 22.63 6.23 -2.98
N VAL A 529 22.32 5.60 -1.84
CA VAL A 529 22.83 4.28 -1.46
C VAL A 529 22.18 3.21 -2.35
N ALA A 530 20.87 3.29 -2.61
CA ALA A 530 20.17 2.40 -3.54
C ALA A 530 20.85 2.35 -4.93
N GLU A 531 21.12 3.49 -5.54
CA GLU A 531 21.80 3.58 -6.85
C GLU A 531 23.23 3.01 -6.80
N LYS A 532 24.00 3.25 -5.73
CA LYS A 532 25.33 2.61 -5.55
C LYS A 532 25.18 1.09 -5.46
N VAL A 533 24.19 0.58 -4.72
CA VAL A 533 23.94 -0.86 -4.57
C VAL A 533 23.57 -1.46 -5.92
N LYS A 534 22.61 -0.90 -6.65
CA LYS A 534 22.19 -1.38 -7.99
C LYS A 534 23.37 -1.43 -8.98
N ASP A 535 24.19 -0.38 -9.04
CA ASP A 535 25.42 -0.35 -9.86
C ASP A 535 26.43 -1.44 -9.48
N ARG A 536 26.66 -1.65 -8.18
CA ARG A 536 27.61 -2.66 -7.68
C ARG A 536 27.12 -4.09 -7.89
N VAL A 537 25.82 -4.35 -7.67
CA VAL A 537 25.15 -5.62 -7.99
C VAL A 537 25.36 -5.95 -9.47
N ALA A 538 24.95 -5.06 -10.38
CA ALA A 538 25.06 -5.29 -11.82
C ALA A 538 26.51 -5.54 -12.29
N LYS A 539 27.48 -4.76 -11.78
CA LYS A 539 28.90 -4.94 -12.12
C LYS A 539 29.45 -6.27 -11.62
N LEU A 540 29.13 -6.69 -10.40
CA LEU A 540 29.59 -7.96 -9.84
C LEU A 540 28.97 -9.15 -10.58
N VAL A 541 27.66 -9.12 -10.86
CA VAL A 541 26.98 -10.17 -11.63
C VAL A 541 27.64 -10.35 -13.00
N HIS A 542 27.74 -9.29 -13.81
CA HIS A 542 28.31 -9.39 -15.15
C HIS A 542 29.79 -9.83 -15.12
N SER A 543 30.59 -9.32 -14.18
CA SER A 543 32.02 -9.68 -14.07
C SER A 543 32.23 -11.12 -13.62
N THR A 544 31.43 -11.61 -12.67
CA THR A 544 31.49 -13.00 -12.20
C THR A 544 31.00 -13.96 -13.29
N CYS A 545 29.87 -13.69 -13.96
CA CYS A 545 29.41 -14.53 -15.06
C CYS A 545 30.44 -14.62 -16.19
N ALA A 546 31.03 -13.49 -16.60
CA ALA A 546 32.08 -13.46 -17.63
C ALA A 546 33.31 -14.30 -17.24
N ALA A 547 33.72 -14.31 -15.96
CA ALA A 547 34.85 -15.11 -15.48
C ALA A 547 34.61 -16.63 -15.57
N TYR A 548 33.34 -17.06 -15.55
CA TYR A 548 32.92 -18.46 -15.72
C TYR A 548 32.48 -18.80 -17.16
N GLY A 549 32.52 -17.83 -18.09
CA GLY A 549 32.09 -18.00 -19.49
C GLY A 549 30.57 -17.89 -19.72
N ALA A 550 29.81 -17.50 -18.70
CA ALA A 550 28.35 -17.32 -18.75
C ALA A 550 27.95 -15.87 -19.07
N MET A 551 26.69 -15.67 -19.45
CA MET A 551 26.08 -14.34 -19.56
C MET A 551 25.02 -14.15 -18.48
N ALA A 552 24.68 -12.91 -18.15
CA ALA A 552 23.54 -12.61 -17.29
C ALA A 552 22.80 -11.34 -17.74
N ASN A 553 21.48 -11.33 -17.54
CA ASN A 553 20.67 -10.11 -17.53
C ASN A 553 20.33 -9.78 -16.07
N VAL A 554 20.35 -8.49 -15.71
CA VAL A 554 19.95 -8.01 -14.38
C VAL A 554 18.83 -7.02 -14.54
N HIS A 555 17.73 -7.24 -13.83
CA HIS A 555 16.57 -6.36 -13.79
C HIS A 555 16.38 -5.85 -12.35
N PHE A 556 16.00 -4.58 -12.23
CA PHE A 556 15.61 -3.94 -10.98
C PHE A 556 14.22 -3.35 -11.14
N LEU A 557 13.40 -3.49 -10.10
CA LEU A 557 12.11 -2.85 -9.95
C LEU A 557 12.13 -2.06 -8.65
N ASP A 558 12.25 -0.74 -8.75
CA ASP A 558 12.17 0.16 -7.59
C ASP A 558 10.73 0.17 -7.06
N GLY A 559 10.57 -0.11 -5.76
CA GLY A 559 9.33 -0.10 -5.02
C GLY A 559 9.09 1.23 -4.32
N TYR A 560 8.59 1.20 -3.08
CA TYR A 560 8.32 2.42 -2.32
C TYR A 560 9.60 3.09 -1.82
N ALA A 561 9.57 4.42 -1.79
CA ALA A 561 10.63 5.27 -1.26
C ALA A 561 10.80 5.12 0.26
N PRO A 562 11.94 5.53 0.85
CA PRO A 562 12.08 5.49 2.30
C PRO A 562 11.16 6.54 2.94
N VAL A 563 10.49 6.20 4.04
CA VAL A 563 9.67 7.14 4.79
C VAL A 563 10.62 8.06 5.58
N ILE A 564 10.66 9.35 5.22
CA ILE A 564 11.52 10.36 5.84
C ILE A 564 10.67 11.39 6.60
N ASN A 565 10.70 11.30 7.93
CA ASN A 565 9.96 12.21 8.82
C ASN A 565 10.59 13.60 8.92
N SER A 566 9.74 14.63 8.94
CA SER A 566 10.15 16.04 9.10
C SER A 566 10.49 16.36 10.56
N GLN A 567 11.60 17.05 10.80
CA GLN A 567 12.17 17.21 12.14
C GLN A 567 11.25 17.94 13.14
N ILE A 568 10.55 18.98 12.70
CA ILE A 568 9.68 19.80 13.58
C ILE A 568 8.42 19.01 13.92
N GLU A 569 7.78 18.46 12.90
CA GLU A 569 6.56 17.65 12.99
C GLU A 569 6.77 16.44 13.90
N THR A 570 7.90 15.72 13.78
CA THR A 570 8.23 14.62 14.72
C THR A 570 8.41 15.09 16.16
N ARG A 571 9.16 16.18 16.41
CA ARG A 571 9.36 16.65 17.79
C ARG A 571 8.04 17.05 18.44
N GLN A 572 7.08 17.54 17.66
CA GLN A 572 5.73 17.81 18.12
C GLN A 572 4.97 16.52 18.47
N VAL A 573 5.01 15.47 17.63
CA VAL A 573 4.40 14.16 17.96
C VAL A 573 5.00 13.56 19.24
N GLN A 574 6.33 13.63 19.40
CA GLN A 574 7.00 13.19 20.63
C GLN A 574 6.51 13.96 21.87
N GLN A 575 6.37 15.29 21.78
CA GLN A 575 5.88 16.10 22.89
C GLN A 575 4.42 15.76 23.23
N ILE A 576 3.53 15.68 22.24
CA ILE A 576 2.11 15.35 22.45
C ILE A 576 1.96 13.96 23.07
N ALA A 577 2.78 12.98 22.66
CA ALA A 577 2.80 11.66 23.30
C ALA A 577 3.14 11.76 24.79
N MET A 578 4.16 12.52 25.17
CA MET A 578 4.54 12.74 26.57
C MET A 578 3.44 13.47 27.35
N ASP A 579 2.82 14.50 26.75
CA ASP A 579 1.74 15.28 27.37
C ASP A 579 0.48 14.43 27.63
N LEU A 580 0.23 13.41 26.80
CA LEU A 580 -0.84 12.41 26.97
C LEU A 580 -0.49 11.28 27.95
N GLY A 581 0.71 11.30 28.56
CA GLY A 581 1.21 10.27 29.47
C GLY A 581 1.74 9.00 28.80
N LEU A 582 2.00 9.03 27.48
CA LEU A 582 2.49 7.89 26.71
C LEU A 582 4.03 7.85 26.67
N TYR A 583 4.60 6.65 26.50
CA TYR A 583 6.04 6.48 26.36
C TYR A 583 6.51 6.78 24.93
N ALA A 584 7.08 7.95 24.70
CA ALA A 584 7.68 8.32 23.41
C ALA A 584 9.11 7.78 23.27
N SER A 585 9.40 7.04 22.21
CA SER A 585 10.71 6.40 21.99
C SER A 585 11.19 6.45 20.53
N GLU A 586 12.51 6.37 20.33
CA GLU A 586 13.14 6.12 19.01
C GLU A 586 13.64 4.66 18.89
N GLU A 587 13.45 3.83 19.92
CA GLU A 587 13.91 2.44 19.98
C GLU A 587 13.22 1.57 18.91
N GLY A 588 13.98 0.61 18.33
CA GLY A 588 13.50 -0.24 17.24
C GLY A 588 13.36 0.45 15.88
N LEU A 589 13.64 1.76 15.78
CA LEU A 589 13.59 2.51 14.52
C LEU A 589 14.99 2.81 13.97
N PRO A 590 15.20 2.78 12.64
CA PRO A 590 14.19 2.62 11.59
C PRO A 590 13.89 1.15 11.26
N LEU A 591 12.69 0.89 10.72
CA LEU A 591 12.28 -0.44 10.28
C LEU A 591 12.72 -0.73 8.83
N MET A 592 12.95 -2.01 8.52
CA MET A 592 13.33 -2.47 7.17
C MET A 592 12.12 -2.80 6.27
N ALA A 593 10.90 -2.64 6.78
CA ALA A 593 9.68 -2.62 5.97
C ALA A 593 9.64 -1.34 5.12
N ALA A 594 8.93 -1.40 4.00
CA ALA A 594 8.60 -0.26 3.15
C ALA A 594 7.16 0.20 3.42
N GLU A 595 6.80 1.41 2.99
CA GLU A 595 5.47 2.01 3.19
C GLU A 595 5.25 3.14 2.17
N ASP A 596 4.10 3.15 1.50
CA ASP A 596 3.82 4.10 0.41
C ASP A 596 3.45 5.52 0.88
N PHE A 597 3.17 5.72 2.16
CA PHE A 597 3.06 7.03 2.82
C PHE A 597 4.34 7.88 2.65
N SER A 598 5.47 7.23 2.35
CA SER A 598 6.70 7.89 1.88
C SER A 598 6.46 8.89 0.74
N TYR A 599 5.51 8.63 -0.18
CA TYR A 599 5.17 9.54 -1.27
C TYR A 599 4.48 10.82 -0.78
N PHE A 600 3.65 10.76 0.26
CA PHE A 600 3.08 11.98 0.84
C PHE A 600 4.15 12.84 1.50
N LEU A 601 5.12 12.23 2.20
CA LEU A 601 6.22 12.95 2.86
C LEU A 601 7.28 13.53 1.90
N GLN A 602 7.35 13.05 0.65
CA GLN A 602 8.15 13.72 -0.39
C GLN A 602 7.53 15.05 -0.83
N GLU A 603 6.21 15.15 -0.79
CA GLU A 603 5.45 16.30 -1.26
C GLU A 603 5.11 17.30 -0.14
N ARG A 604 4.87 16.83 1.09
CA ARG A 604 4.52 17.67 2.25
C ARG A 604 5.34 17.30 3.48
N LYS A 605 5.58 18.30 4.34
CA LYS A 605 6.14 18.05 5.66
C LYS A 605 5.13 17.28 6.51
N GLY A 606 5.62 16.46 7.42
CA GLY A 606 4.75 15.53 8.13
C GLY A 606 5.48 14.56 9.01
N CYS A 607 4.72 13.66 9.62
CA CYS A 607 5.25 12.61 10.47
C CYS A 607 4.43 11.32 10.35
N PHE A 608 5.14 10.22 10.11
CA PHE A 608 4.67 8.85 10.27
C PHE A 608 5.20 8.29 11.59
N PHE A 609 4.34 7.70 12.41
CA PHE A 609 4.71 7.19 13.75
C PHE A 609 4.05 5.85 14.04
N PHE A 610 4.62 5.09 14.98
CA PHE A 610 4.09 3.79 15.35
C PHE A 610 3.38 3.82 16.69
N VAL A 611 2.19 3.24 16.75
CA VAL A 611 1.43 3.00 17.99
C VAL A 611 1.71 1.57 18.44
N GLY A 612 2.24 1.40 19.65
CA GLY A 612 2.49 0.07 20.21
C GLY A 612 1.17 -0.65 20.56
N THR A 613 1.08 -1.94 20.22
CA THR A 613 -0.11 -2.78 20.45
C THR A 613 0.12 -4.00 21.34
N LYS A 614 1.37 -4.29 21.72
CA LYS A 614 1.74 -5.51 22.44
C LYS A 614 1.55 -5.39 23.93
N GLU A 615 0.76 -6.28 24.52
CA GLU A 615 0.59 -6.40 25.97
C GLU A 615 1.55 -7.43 26.60
N ASP A 616 1.78 -7.28 27.90
CA ASP A 616 2.53 -8.26 28.68
C ASP A 616 1.78 -9.60 28.69
N GLY A 617 2.44 -10.64 28.16
CA GLY A 617 1.85 -11.98 28.01
C GLY A 617 1.23 -12.27 26.64
N ASP A 618 1.17 -11.29 25.72
CA ASP A 618 0.83 -11.57 24.31
C ASP A 618 1.82 -12.60 23.72
N LEU A 619 1.29 -13.61 23.01
CA LEU A 619 2.12 -14.54 22.24
C LEU A 619 2.88 -13.79 21.15
N GLU A 620 4.11 -14.22 20.86
CA GLU A 620 5.00 -13.54 19.91
C GLU A 620 4.38 -13.36 18.51
N THR A 621 3.56 -14.32 18.07
CA THR A 621 2.86 -14.28 16.76
C THR A 621 1.59 -13.43 16.74
N LEU A 622 1.06 -13.00 17.88
CA LEU A 622 -0.27 -12.37 17.99
C LEU A 622 -0.29 -10.93 17.48
N ARG A 623 0.80 -10.18 17.69
CA ARG A 623 0.96 -8.81 17.16
C ARG A 623 1.99 -8.72 16.02
N ALA A 624 2.46 -9.86 15.53
CA ALA A 624 3.40 -9.91 14.42
C ALA A 624 2.66 -9.60 13.11
N LEU A 625 3.01 -8.48 12.47
CA LEU A 625 2.40 -8.06 11.20
C LEU A 625 2.58 -9.14 10.12
N HIS A 626 1.59 -9.30 9.25
CA HIS A 626 1.50 -10.29 8.15
C HIS A 626 1.49 -11.77 8.62
N SER A 627 1.50 -12.02 9.93
CA SER A 627 1.20 -13.34 10.52
C SER A 627 -0.24 -13.71 10.21
N ASN A 628 -0.52 -14.95 9.80
CA ASN A 628 -1.90 -15.47 9.69
C ASN A 628 -2.61 -15.66 11.05
N ARG A 629 -1.94 -15.27 12.14
CA ARG A 629 -2.46 -15.18 13.51
C ARG A 629 -2.33 -13.78 14.11
N TYR A 630 -2.13 -12.76 13.28
CA TYR A 630 -2.20 -11.38 13.74
C TYR A 630 -3.60 -11.07 14.26
N ASP A 631 -3.68 -10.30 15.34
CA ASP A 631 -4.87 -9.59 15.78
C ASP A 631 -4.46 -8.17 16.22
N PHE A 632 -5.28 -7.19 15.84
CA PHE A 632 -5.13 -5.81 16.26
C PHE A 632 -5.57 -5.62 17.72
N ASN A 633 -4.90 -4.76 18.50
CA ASN A 633 -5.30 -4.48 19.88
C ASN A 633 -6.26 -3.28 19.96
N ASP A 634 -7.55 -3.52 20.25
CA ASP A 634 -8.58 -2.47 20.36
C ASP A 634 -8.21 -1.33 21.33
N LYS A 635 -7.39 -1.57 22.36
CA LYS A 635 -6.92 -0.51 23.28
C LYS A 635 -6.07 0.56 22.61
N ALA A 636 -5.50 0.29 21.44
CA ALA A 636 -4.71 1.24 20.65
C ALA A 636 -5.56 2.26 19.88
N ILE A 637 -6.85 1.98 19.61
CA ILE A 637 -7.77 2.89 18.90
C ILE A 637 -7.84 4.28 19.56
N PRO A 638 -8.16 4.41 20.87
CA PRO A 638 -8.17 5.72 21.52
C PRO A 638 -6.77 6.35 21.58
N ILE A 639 -5.68 5.58 21.64
CA ILE A 639 -4.31 6.11 21.68
C ILE A 639 -3.98 6.88 20.37
N GLY A 640 -4.26 6.28 19.21
CA GLY A 640 -4.05 6.92 17.91
C GLY A 640 -4.95 8.14 17.70
N ILE A 641 -6.23 8.05 18.08
CA ILE A 641 -7.18 9.17 18.04
C ILE A 641 -6.69 10.33 18.94
N ARG A 642 -6.23 10.03 20.16
CA ARG A 642 -5.69 11.03 21.11
C ARG A 642 -4.48 11.75 20.54
N LEU A 643 -3.56 11.03 19.89
CA LEU A 643 -2.41 11.66 19.23
C LEU A 643 -2.82 12.56 18.07
N PHE A 644 -3.66 12.09 17.16
CA PHE A 644 -4.11 12.93 16.03
C PHE A 644 -4.92 14.14 16.50
N MET A 645 -5.75 14.00 17.53
CA MET A 645 -6.45 15.12 18.17
C MET A 645 -5.47 16.12 18.79
N GLY A 646 -4.42 15.64 19.47
CA GLY A 646 -3.36 16.51 20.01
C GLY A 646 -2.57 17.24 18.92
N ILE A 647 -2.30 16.60 17.79
CA ILE A 647 -1.66 17.22 16.61
C ILE A 647 -2.55 18.32 16.04
N LEU A 648 -3.84 18.03 15.85
CA LEU A 648 -4.84 18.99 15.39
C LEU A 648 -4.94 20.19 16.34
N ASN A 649 -5.10 19.95 17.64
CA ASN A 649 -5.22 21.00 18.64
C ASN A 649 -3.95 21.87 18.69
N SER A 650 -2.76 21.26 18.65
CA SER A 650 -1.48 21.96 18.71
C SER A 650 -1.22 22.83 17.47
N ARG A 651 -1.66 22.40 16.28
CA ARG A 651 -1.51 23.17 15.04
C ARG A 651 -2.56 24.27 14.87
N THR A 652 -3.82 23.98 15.19
CA THR A 652 -4.93 24.94 15.09
C THR A 652 -4.97 25.93 16.25
N LYS A 653 -4.29 25.59 17.37
CA LYS A 653 -4.35 26.30 18.66
C LYS A 653 -5.77 26.38 19.23
N CYS A 654 -6.59 25.38 18.90
CA CYS A 654 -7.94 25.21 19.40
C CYS A 654 -8.04 23.87 20.14
N GLU A 655 -8.61 23.86 21.33
CA GLU A 655 -8.80 22.65 22.14
C GLU A 655 -10.24 22.16 21.96
N LEU A 656 -10.43 21.11 21.16
CA LEU A 656 -11.78 20.57 20.89
C LEU A 656 -12.33 19.72 22.06
N TYR A 657 -11.44 19.08 22.81
CA TYR A 657 -11.72 18.21 23.94
C TYR A 657 -10.60 18.36 24.99
N SER A 658 -10.96 18.37 26.27
CA SER A 658 -9.99 18.47 27.36
C SER A 658 -9.18 17.20 27.55
N LEU A 659 -8.05 17.28 28.27
CA LEU A 659 -7.25 16.12 28.62
C LEU A 659 -8.09 15.08 29.40
N GLU A 660 -8.94 15.52 30.33
CA GLU A 660 -9.83 14.67 31.12
C GLU A 660 -10.92 13.99 30.26
N GLU A 661 -11.48 14.68 29.26
CA GLU A 661 -12.39 14.06 28.28
C GLU A 661 -11.69 12.94 27.49
N MET A 662 -10.46 13.19 27.06
CA MET A 662 -9.66 12.23 26.29
C MET A 662 -9.16 11.05 27.14
N GLU A 663 -8.89 11.26 28.43
CA GLU A 663 -8.62 10.18 29.40
C GLU A 663 -9.89 9.36 29.69
N ALA A 664 -11.05 10.01 29.85
CA ALA A 664 -12.33 9.31 30.02
C ALA A 664 -12.65 8.41 28.81
N PHE A 665 -12.32 8.84 27.58
CA PHE A 665 -12.42 8.02 26.38
C PHE A 665 -11.50 6.79 26.42
N GLN A 666 -10.22 6.96 26.79
CA GLN A 666 -9.27 5.85 26.96
C GLN A 666 -9.80 4.81 27.97
N VAL A 667 -10.20 5.27 29.16
CA VAL A 667 -10.75 4.42 30.23
C VAL A 667 -12.06 3.73 29.80
N ALA A 668 -12.88 4.39 28.97
CA ALA A 668 -14.09 3.78 28.44
C ALA A 668 -13.79 2.58 27.51
N MET A 669 -12.77 2.69 26.65
CA MET A 669 -12.33 1.57 25.79
C MET A 669 -11.84 0.39 26.63
N GLU A 670 -11.01 0.63 27.64
CA GLU A 670 -10.50 -0.44 28.52
C GLU A 670 -11.63 -1.15 29.27
N ARG A 671 -12.61 -0.41 29.78
CA ARG A 671 -13.78 -0.97 30.49
C ARG A 671 -14.64 -1.89 29.61
N ILE A 672 -14.81 -1.60 28.33
CA ILE A 672 -15.63 -2.47 27.46
C ILE A 672 -14.89 -3.77 27.10
N LEU A 673 -13.57 -3.72 27.00
CA LEU A 673 -12.74 -4.89 26.68
C LEU A 673 -12.62 -5.84 27.88
N ILE A 674 -12.43 -5.33 29.10
CA ILE A 674 -12.42 -6.14 30.34
C ILE A 674 -13.74 -6.91 30.52
N ASN A 675 -14.88 -6.29 30.24
CA ASN A 675 -16.18 -6.95 30.33
C ASN A 675 -16.43 -7.98 29.21
N THR A 676 -15.60 -8.00 28.15
CA THR A 676 -15.69 -8.97 27.05
C THR A 676 -14.88 -10.24 27.35
N THR A 677 -13.83 -10.17 28.18
CA THR A 677 -12.99 -11.33 28.57
C THR A 677 -13.54 -12.16 29.74
N LEU A 678 -14.71 -11.81 30.30
CA LEU A 678 -15.32 -12.47 31.46
C LEU A 678 -16.62 -13.24 31.16
N VAL A 679 -16.95 -13.46 29.87
CA VAL A 679 -18.20 -14.11 29.40
C VAL A 679 -17.90 -15.39 28.62
#